data_AF-A0A960SVM6-F1
#
_entry.id   AF-A0A960SVM6-F1
#
_cell.length_a   1.000
_cell.length_b   1.000
_cell.length_c   1.000
_cell.angle_alpha   90.00
_cell.angle_beta   90.00
_cell.angle_gamma   90.00
#
_symmetry.space_group_name_H-M   'P 1'
#
loop_
_entity.id
_entity.type
_entity.pdbx_description
1 polymer ?
#
loop_
_entity_poly.entity_id
_entity_poly.type
_entity_poly.pdbx_seq_one_letter_code
_entity_poly.pdbx_strand_id
1 'polypeptide(L)'
;MPCTVAAAGASFTLHSQGLLTDVVRGGLKTDLNLGFELADSDFAKDSWGDTKNPFRASGSNAGVTSPTSYRGQQPLFKPLVENPIVSVTTDFSPASVSHRFYGAGVPTFDHLRSFYRIPHHLYGGTSPVVAERGPDHVAVKVPSAAGGTNFAPSNPPAGQGSVLAIRPVLNRMVYLLSSKIGADGQVRLVITPVVSLWNPYNIALEVEGAVAYPWIDIPFRVNWKIKTSTGSKQYNLSMSKLMGKQFESQNHGRSVNPYFFCQMTASGTSSLSKPIRFEPGEVRVFVPTSPTPTEFVRLGSNYQRVVWLRPVDDVSQMNTKGGLSVPMKGGVYGEGFDYQIQSQDTVTTEVEALNGQYNYFVSLEDASRIKDRRDTTRGEAISDVQVWKFASAIDRVTSPEFSFAELRSGSRPFGVIETFHRVAKQGLDGQPIADLIYTTNPRQPAINHQLSEGSFTVAPHYQSTLRSVASFDGAIQTTPDGRCSFWGASQSSSGREQLPFFEIPREPLLSMAAFQHADLASSTFSASNQFGNSWASPYLASNRVGKVSTTYVAAGVPIYDSLYLTNEALWDGYFFSGAAPRLRPASSGDPQSAWKSSIATVERSLEKVLDDFVDDPQGNPLGNSRMRLFNSGYTNEELVDRLLEPAGCTRIASHLIVDGAFNINSTDLEAWVAFLSGLRDQAFDVIGGSSPSNSSTAFPRFRHPTGEFNDNWNGFRMLSDSQLLELATNIVAEVRKRGPFLSLAEFVNRRVESTDLGRSGAIQAAINSSNLNADALQATFDVSNYPSEARRNIVNDTGVGIPGYLTQSDVLQSIAPVITPRSDTFIVRGYGETKNSSGKVTAQAWCEAVVQRIPDFVDPATPAESALASANITNQTFGRRFQIITFQEVSPSEL
;
A
#
# COMPACT_ATOMS: atom_id res chain seq x y z
N MET A 1 5.73 31.51 29.91
CA MET A 1 4.43 32.01 30.42
C MET A 1 3.55 32.24 29.22
N PRO A 2 2.27 31.83 29.22
CA PRO A 2 1.40 32.15 28.11
C PRO A 2 1.21 33.66 28.03
N CYS A 3 1.30 34.19 26.82
CA CYS A 3 1.03 35.59 26.53
C CYS A 3 -0.38 35.95 27.05
N THR A 4 -0.60 37.16 27.56
CA THR A 4 -1.95 37.60 27.90
C THR A 4 -2.81 37.59 26.63
N VAL A 5 -4.11 37.32 26.73
CA VAL A 5 -5.04 37.28 25.57
C VAL A 5 -4.95 38.58 24.74
N ALA A 6 -4.68 39.72 25.39
CA ALA A 6 -4.47 41.00 24.73
C ALA A 6 -3.15 41.07 23.92
N ALA A 7 -2.04 40.56 24.46
CA ALA A 7 -0.77 40.50 23.75
C ALA A 7 -0.73 39.39 22.67
N ALA A 8 -1.56 38.35 22.83
CA ALA A 8 -1.87 37.37 21.80
C ALA A 8 -2.66 38.02 20.65
N GLY A 9 -3.74 38.75 20.94
CA GLY A 9 -4.57 39.42 19.93
C GLY A 9 -3.81 40.41 19.03
N ALA A 10 -2.77 41.07 19.55
CA ALA A 10 -1.92 41.97 18.76
C ALA A 10 -0.98 41.26 17.76
N SER A 11 -0.74 39.95 17.94
CA SER A 11 0.17 39.15 17.12
C SER A 11 -0.55 38.11 16.23
N PHE A 12 -1.82 37.79 16.52
CA PHE A 12 -2.57 36.76 15.82
C PHE A 12 -3.71 37.33 14.97
N THR A 13 -3.74 36.94 13.69
CA THR A 13 -4.92 37.12 12.85
C THR A 13 -6.01 36.14 13.33
N LEU A 14 -6.97 36.61 14.13
CA LEU A 14 -8.10 35.81 14.65
C LEU A 14 -9.04 35.29 13.54
N HIS A 15 -8.95 35.86 12.34
CA HIS A 15 -9.75 35.49 11.17
C HIS A 15 -8.90 35.51 9.89
N SER A 16 -8.58 34.35 9.33
CA SER A 16 -7.80 34.21 8.10
C SER A 16 -8.64 33.50 7.04
N GLN A 17 -8.80 34.13 5.88
CA GLN A 17 -9.41 33.52 4.71
C GLN A 17 -8.34 33.27 3.65
N GLY A 18 -8.29 32.03 3.15
CA GLY A 18 -7.32 31.59 2.14
C GLY A 18 -7.97 31.26 0.80
N LEU A 19 -7.18 31.34 -0.27
CA LEU A 19 -7.59 30.96 -1.61
C LEU A 19 -7.00 29.60 -2.00
N LEU A 20 -7.75 28.85 -2.80
CA LEU A 20 -7.33 27.58 -3.40
C LEU A 20 -6.46 27.83 -4.65
N THR A 21 -5.34 28.52 -4.48
CA THR A 21 -4.44 28.86 -5.60
C THR A 21 -3.48 27.72 -5.95
N ASP A 22 -3.28 27.50 -7.25
CA ASP A 22 -2.14 26.74 -7.76
C ASP A 22 -0.95 27.69 -7.83
N VAL A 23 -0.02 27.58 -6.87
CA VAL A 23 1.12 28.48 -6.74
C VAL A 23 2.27 28.18 -7.70
N VAL A 24 2.25 27.00 -8.33
CA VAL A 24 3.31 26.53 -9.25
C VAL A 24 2.96 26.90 -10.69
N ARG A 25 1.73 26.62 -11.12
CA ARG A 25 1.27 26.85 -12.50
C ARG A 25 0.52 28.17 -12.65
N GLY A 26 0.09 28.76 -11.55
CA GLY A 26 -0.80 29.93 -11.54
C GLY A 26 -2.25 29.53 -11.79
N GLY A 27 -3.19 30.35 -11.32
CA GLY A 27 -4.62 30.05 -11.39
C GLY A 27 -5.17 29.49 -10.07
N LEU A 28 -6.11 28.54 -10.16
CA LEU A 28 -6.75 27.87 -9.02
C LEU A 28 -6.54 26.35 -9.10
N LYS A 29 -6.63 25.69 -7.96
CA LYS A 29 -6.53 24.23 -7.86
C LYS A 29 -7.75 23.55 -8.47
N THR A 30 -7.55 22.34 -8.97
CA THR A 30 -8.62 21.46 -9.47
C THR A 30 -9.18 20.60 -8.32
N ASP A 31 -10.49 20.54 -8.22
CA ASP A 31 -11.18 19.72 -7.23
C ASP A 31 -11.26 18.25 -7.66
N LEU A 32 -10.80 17.36 -6.79
CA LEU A 32 -10.82 15.93 -7.03
C LEU A 32 -12.17 15.29 -6.69
N ASN A 33 -13.01 15.88 -5.83
CA ASN A 33 -14.33 15.32 -5.54
C ASN A 33 -15.21 15.35 -6.79
N LEU A 34 -15.48 16.54 -7.34
CA LEU A 34 -16.26 16.69 -8.57
C LEU A 34 -15.62 15.93 -9.74
N GLY A 35 -14.30 16.04 -9.90
CA GLY A 35 -13.58 15.39 -10.99
C GLY A 35 -13.67 13.87 -10.98
N PHE A 36 -13.68 13.25 -9.80
CA PHE A 36 -13.74 11.79 -9.68
C PHE A 36 -15.18 11.23 -9.67
N GLU A 37 -16.18 12.07 -9.39
CA GLU A 37 -17.61 11.72 -9.51
C GLU A 37 -18.16 11.81 -10.95
N LEU A 38 -17.40 12.36 -11.90
CA LEU A 38 -17.79 12.41 -13.32
C LEU A 38 -18.18 11.04 -13.86
N ALA A 39 -19.12 10.99 -14.80
CA ALA A 39 -19.41 9.78 -15.56
C ALA A 39 -18.15 9.29 -16.30
N ASP A 40 -18.00 7.97 -16.47
CA ASP A 40 -16.79 7.40 -17.09
C ASP A 40 -16.55 7.94 -18.50
N SER A 41 -17.61 8.22 -19.25
CA SER A 41 -17.54 8.85 -20.58
C SER A 41 -16.99 10.28 -20.55
N ASP A 42 -17.30 11.06 -19.53
CA ASP A 42 -16.81 12.44 -19.41
C ASP A 42 -15.40 12.48 -18.85
N PHE A 43 -15.11 11.64 -17.85
CA PHE A 43 -13.76 11.49 -17.31
C PHE A 43 -12.77 10.99 -18.38
N ALA A 44 -13.21 10.25 -19.40
CA ALA A 44 -12.37 9.75 -20.48
C ALA A 44 -12.04 10.77 -21.59
N LYS A 45 -12.77 11.90 -21.68
CA LYS A 45 -12.54 12.92 -22.71
C LYS A 45 -11.22 13.66 -22.46
N ASP A 46 -10.56 14.11 -23.52
CA ASP A 46 -9.39 14.99 -23.42
C ASP A 46 -9.76 16.44 -23.05
N SER A 47 -11.02 16.82 -23.25
CA SER A 47 -11.52 18.19 -23.08
C SER A 47 -13.03 18.21 -22.85
N TRP A 48 -13.50 19.29 -22.26
CA TRP A 48 -14.91 19.61 -22.03
C TRP A 48 -15.19 21.00 -22.62
N GLY A 49 -15.57 21.03 -23.90
CA GLY A 49 -15.59 22.28 -24.67
C GLY A 49 -14.18 22.86 -24.78
N ASP A 50 -14.01 24.13 -24.43
CA ASP A 50 -12.70 24.80 -24.43
C ASP A 50 -11.83 24.47 -23.20
N THR A 51 -12.38 23.75 -22.22
CA THR A 51 -11.65 23.39 -21.00
C THR A 51 -10.88 22.09 -21.20
N LYS A 52 -9.56 22.14 -21.07
CA LYS A 52 -8.70 20.95 -21.12
C LYS A 52 -8.94 20.08 -19.88
N ASN A 53 -9.21 18.79 -20.05
CA ASN A 53 -9.42 17.88 -18.92
C ASN A 53 -8.08 17.66 -18.16
N PRO A 54 -7.96 18.08 -16.88
CA PRO A 54 -6.71 17.98 -16.12
C PRO A 54 -6.31 16.52 -15.79
N PHE A 55 -7.24 15.57 -15.91
CA PHE A 55 -7.03 14.16 -15.59
C PHE A 55 -6.68 13.28 -16.80
N ARG A 56 -6.85 13.81 -18.02
CA ARG A 56 -6.67 13.04 -19.28
C ARG A 56 -5.80 13.70 -20.31
N ALA A 57 -5.90 15.01 -20.43
CA ALA A 57 -5.33 15.68 -21.57
C ALA A 57 -3.80 15.66 -21.50
N SER A 58 -3.15 15.20 -22.56
CA SER A 58 -1.68 15.12 -22.60
C SER A 58 -1.03 16.45 -22.23
N GLY A 59 -0.05 16.42 -21.32
CA GLY A 59 0.67 17.61 -20.85
C GLY A 59 -0.13 18.52 -19.89
N SER A 60 -1.36 18.19 -19.52
CA SER A 60 -2.12 18.94 -18.50
C SER A 60 -1.46 18.89 -17.12
N ASN A 61 -0.79 17.79 -16.80
CA ASN A 61 -0.10 17.61 -15.54
C ASN A 61 1.39 17.89 -15.70
N ALA A 62 1.83 19.10 -15.34
CA ALA A 62 3.23 19.54 -15.36
C ALA A 62 3.95 19.33 -16.72
N GLY A 63 3.22 19.42 -17.84
CA GLY A 63 3.80 19.20 -19.17
C GLY A 63 4.21 17.75 -19.44
N VAL A 64 3.76 16.79 -18.63
CA VAL A 64 4.05 15.36 -18.83
C VAL A 64 3.27 14.82 -20.02
N THR A 65 3.98 14.35 -21.04
CA THR A 65 3.39 13.63 -22.18
C THR A 65 3.20 12.16 -21.84
N SER A 66 1.99 11.64 -22.07
CA SER A 66 1.69 10.22 -21.88
C SER A 66 2.33 9.35 -22.95
N PRO A 67 3.09 8.30 -22.59
CA PRO A 67 3.48 7.27 -23.53
C PRO A 67 2.26 6.59 -24.14
N THR A 68 2.36 6.12 -25.38
CA THR A 68 1.26 5.42 -26.08
C THR A 68 0.77 4.18 -25.32
N SER A 69 1.67 3.58 -24.55
CA SER A 69 1.42 2.43 -23.71
C SER A 69 0.41 2.70 -22.58
N TYR A 70 0.19 3.97 -22.21
CA TYR A 70 -0.82 4.42 -21.24
C TYR A 70 -2.23 4.57 -21.84
N ARG A 71 -2.42 4.32 -23.15
CA ARG A 71 -3.73 4.35 -23.84
C ARG A 71 -4.56 5.64 -23.59
N GLY A 72 -3.89 6.78 -23.58
CA GLY A 72 -4.53 8.08 -23.36
C GLY A 72 -4.80 8.42 -21.90
N GLN A 73 -4.43 7.56 -20.96
CA GLN A 73 -4.40 7.94 -19.54
C GLN A 73 -3.22 8.88 -19.26
N GLN A 74 -3.40 9.77 -18.29
CA GLN A 74 -2.38 10.74 -17.88
C GLN A 74 -1.60 10.20 -16.66
N PRO A 75 -0.29 9.94 -16.77
CA PRO A 75 0.54 9.59 -15.63
C PRO A 75 0.71 10.79 -14.69
N LEU A 76 0.84 10.52 -13.40
CA LEU A 76 1.02 11.53 -12.36
C LEU A 76 2.38 12.24 -12.48
N PHE A 77 3.41 11.55 -12.98
CA PHE A 77 4.72 12.15 -13.22
C PHE A 77 5.37 11.55 -14.48
N LYS A 78 6.48 12.12 -14.94
CA LYS A 78 7.14 11.69 -16.17
C LYS A 78 7.65 10.24 -16.04
N PRO A 79 7.18 9.30 -16.89
CA PRO A 79 7.77 7.97 -16.95
C PRO A 79 9.22 8.02 -17.46
N LEU A 80 10.10 7.22 -16.85
CA LEU A 80 11.50 7.05 -17.28
C LEU A 80 11.64 6.13 -18.49
N VAL A 81 10.61 5.34 -18.79
CA VAL A 81 10.57 4.38 -19.91
C VAL A 81 9.20 4.41 -20.58
N GLU A 82 9.17 4.13 -21.88
CA GLU A 82 7.93 4.01 -22.67
C GLU A 82 7.07 2.82 -22.24
N ASN A 83 7.72 1.73 -21.81
CA ASN A 83 7.05 0.51 -21.34
C ASN A 83 7.69 0.08 -20.01
N PRO A 84 6.94 0.05 -18.91
CA PRO A 84 7.49 -0.34 -17.61
C PRO A 84 7.63 -1.85 -17.46
N ILE A 85 7.28 -2.68 -18.45
CA ILE A 85 7.55 -4.12 -18.37
C ILE A 85 9.03 -4.39 -18.58
N VAL A 86 9.62 -5.01 -17.56
CA VAL A 86 10.97 -5.56 -17.61
C VAL A 86 10.88 -7.05 -17.86
N SER A 87 11.59 -7.53 -18.89
CA SER A 87 11.71 -8.95 -19.18
C SER A 87 13.06 -9.49 -18.69
N VAL A 88 13.04 -10.58 -17.94
CA VAL A 88 14.23 -11.28 -17.45
C VAL A 88 14.16 -12.74 -17.87
N THR A 89 15.19 -13.24 -18.54
CA THR A 89 15.27 -14.68 -18.83
C THR A 89 16.05 -15.38 -17.74
N THR A 90 15.46 -16.43 -17.16
CA THR A 90 16.12 -17.34 -16.23
C THR A 90 16.39 -18.65 -16.94
N ASP A 91 17.66 -18.96 -17.11
CA ASP A 91 18.11 -20.20 -17.72
C ASP A 91 18.26 -21.29 -16.66
N PHE A 92 17.68 -22.45 -16.93
CA PHE A 92 17.85 -23.65 -16.11
C PHE A 92 17.72 -24.91 -16.97
N SER A 93 18.83 -25.58 -17.25
CA SER A 93 18.84 -26.77 -18.13
C SER A 93 17.72 -27.78 -17.83
N PRO A 94 16.89 -28.18 -18.80
CA PRO A 94 17.02 -27.99 -20.25
C PRO A 94 16.11 -26.85 -20.78
N ALA A 95 15.61 -25.98 -19.90
CA ALA A 95 14.66 -24.94 -20.21
C ALA A 95 15.22 -23.53 -19.95
N SER A 96 14.56 -22.56 -20.57
CA SER A 96 14.74 -21.16 -20.26
C SER A 96 13.37 -20.53 -20.10
N VAL A 97 13.22 -19.70 -19.09
CA VAL A 97 11.96 -19.03 -18.78
C VAL A 97 12.16 -17.53 -18.85
N SER A 98 11.44 -16.87 -19.77
CA SER A 98 11.36 -15.41 -19.79
C SER A 98 10.27 -14.93 -18.86
N HIS A 99 10.65 -14.31 -17.75
CA HIS A 99 9.80 -13.63 -16.79
C HIS A 99 9.52 -12.19 -17.22
N ARG A 100 8.32 -11.70 -16.95
CA ARG A 100 7.91 -10.32 -17.23
C ARG A 100 7.38 -9.67 -15.96
N PHE A 101 7.97 -8.56 -15.56
CA PHE A 101 7.61 -7.85 -14.34
C PHE A 101 7.21 -6.42 -14.64
N TYR A 102 6.29 -5.89 -13.85
CA TYR A 102 6.11 -4.44 -13.78
C TYR A 102 7.33 -3.85 -13.08
N GLY A 103 8.23 -3.26 -13.86
CA GLY A 103 9.46 -2.62 -13.41
C GLY A 103 9.25 -1.24 -12.82
N ALA A 104 8.05 -0.89 -12.34
CA ALA A 104 7.58 0.44 -11.91
C ALA A 104 6.91 1.28 -13.04
N GLY A 105 5.65 0.98 -13.33
CA GLY A 105 4.75 1.89 -14.03
C GLY A 105 4.40 3.10 -13.16
N VAL A 106 4.10 4.21 -13.81
CA VAL A 106 3.74 5.46 -13.13
C VAL A 106 2.24 5.47 -12.87
N PRO A 107 1.76 5.65 -11.63
CA PRO A 107 0.32 5.77 -11.36
C PRO A 107 -0.31 6.88 -12.20
N THR A 108 -1.61 6.76 -12.46
CA THR A 108 -2.42 7.71 -13.27
C THR A 108 -3.57 8.27 -12.44
N PHE A 109 -4.25 9.30 -12.94
CA PHE A 109 -5.48 9.79 -12.29
C PHE A 109 -6.59 8.73 -12.21
N ASP A 110 -6.61 7.75 -13.13
CA ASP A 110 -7.51 6.60 -13.05
C ASP A 110 -7.29 5.78 -11.78
N HIS A 111 -6.03 5.56 -11.40
CA HIS A 111 -5.72 4.82 -10.17
C HIS A 111 -6.25 5.55 -8.94
N LEU A 112 -6.02 6.86 -8.86
CA LEU A 112 -6.55 7.71 -7.78
C LEU A 112 -8.08 7.69 -7.75
N ARG A 113 -8.71 7.83 -8.92
CA ARG A 113 -10.17 7.75 -9.05
C ARG A 113 -10.71 6.37 -8.65
N SER A 114 -10.03 5.29 -9.03
CA SER A 114 -10.42 3.92 -8.68
C SER A 114 -10.35 3.63 -7.18
N PHE A 115 -9.48 4.34 -6.46
CA PHE A 115 -9.37 4.31 -5.00
C PHE A 115 -10.49 5.14 -4.37
N TYR A 116 -10.66 6.37 -4.85
CA TYR A 116 -11.69 7.28 -4.37
C TYR A 116 -13.11 6.70 -4.53
N ARG A 117 -13.38 5.98 -5.62
CA ARG A 117 -14.71 5.39 -5.90
C ARG A 117 -14.99 4.05 -5.23
N ILE A 118 -14.10 3.52 -4.39
CA ILE A 118 -14.37 2.27 -3.66
C ILE A 118 -15.70 2.29 -2.88
N PRO A 119 -16.12 3.40 -2.22
CA PRO A 119 -17.41 3.49 -1.53
C PRO A 119 -18.63 3.10 -2.39
N HIS A 120 -18.58 3.30 -3.71
CA HIS A 120 -19.65 2.90 -4.64
C HIS A 120 -19.87 1.39 -4.75
N HIS A 121 -18.91 0.60 -4.27
CA HIS A 121 -18.85 -0.85 -4.42
C HIS A 121 -18.87 -1.59 -3.07
N LEU A 122 -19.05 -0.87 -1.96
CA LEU A 122 -19.15 -1.49 -0.63
C LEU A 122 -20.55 -2.09 -0.39
N TYR A 123 -20.57 -3.17 0.38
CA TYR A 123 -21.79 -3.85 0.84
C TYR A 123 -21.67 -4.27 2.31
N GLY A 124 -22.65 -4.99 2.86
CA GLY A 124 -22.70 -5.42 4.26
C GLY A 124 -23.38 -4.43 5.21
N GLY A 125 -24.02 -3.38 4.69
CA GLY A 125 -24.78 -2.40 5.48
C GLY A 125 -23.92 -1.70 6.53
N THR A 126 -24.23 -1.89 7.81
CA THR A 126 -23.53 -1.29 8.95
C THR A 126 -22.15 -1.87 9.21
N SER A 127 -21.83 -3.02 8.61
CA SER A 127 -20.53 -3.68 8.69
C SER A 127 -19.94 -3.75 7.28
N PRO A 128 -19.30 -2.67 6.80
CA PRO A 128 -18.87 -2.56 5.42
C PRO A 128 -17.92 -3.69 5.02
N VAL A 129 -18.10 -4.19 3.80
CA VAL A 129 -17.32 -5.26 3.17
C VAL A 129 -16.91 -4.80 1.78
N VAL A 130 -15.68 -5.15 1.39
CA VAL A 130 -15.17 -4.96 0.05
C VAL A 130 -14.89 -6.31 -0.60
N ALA A 131 -15.20 -6.44 -1.89
CA ALA A 131 -14.84 -7.62 -2.66
C ALA A 131 -13.40 -7.54 -3.17
N GLU A 132 -12.76 -8.69 -3.36
CA GLU A 132 -11.49 -8.77 -4.10
C GLU A 132 -11.58 -8.03 -5.43
N ARG A 133 -10.52 -7.28 -5.75
CA ARG A 133 -10.31 -6.62 -7.04
C ARG A 133 -8.89 -6.88 -7.49
N GLY A 134 -8.73 -7.60 -8.60
CA GLY A 134 -7.44 -7.69 -9.27
C GLY A 134 -6.99 -6.30 -9.76
N PRO A 135 -5.68 -5.98 -9.72
CA PRO A 135 -5.18 -4.77 -10.37
C PRO A 135 -5.39 -4.87 -11.88
N ASP A 136 -5.67 -3.75 -12.51
CA ASP A 136 -5.63 -3.61 -13.97
C ASP A 136 -4.79 -2.37 -14.34
N HIS A 137 -4.03 -2.52 -15.44
CA HIS A 137 -3.24 -1.57 -16.22
C HIS A 137 -2.43 -0.44 -15.52
N VAL A 138 -1.18 -0.25 -15.94
CA VAL A 138 -0.52 1.08 -15.85
C VAL A 138 -0.02 1.58 -17.21
N ALA A 139 0.50 0.73 -18.09
CA ALA A 139 1.14 1.23 -19.32
C ALA A 139 1.49 0.15 -20.36
N VAL A 140 0.61 -0.80 -20.71
CA VAL A 140 1.06 -1.89 -21.60
C VAL A 140 -0.01 -2.49 -22.51
N LYS A 141 0.23 -2.40 -23.83
CA LYS A 141 -0.12 -3.47 -24.75
C LYS A 141 1.01 -4.47 -24.70
N VAL A 142 0.80 -5.63 -24.07
CA VAL A 142 1.78 -6.72 -24.10
C VAL A 142 1.50 -7.55 -25.35
N PRO A 143 2.40 -7.60 -26.35
CA PRO A 143 2.35 -8.66 -27.34
C PRO A 143 2.53 -9.99 -26.61
N SER A 144 1.76 -11.02 -26.98
CA SER A 144 1.99 -12.38 -26.50
C SER A 144 3.47 -12.74 -26.65
N ALA A 145 4.05 -13.37 -25.63
CA ALA A 145 5.46 -13.69 -25.65
C ALA A 145 5.79 -14.57 -26.87
N ALA A 146 6.87 -14.22 -27.60
CA ALA A 146 7.31 -15.00 -28.75
C ALA A 146 7.68 -16.42 -28.31
N GLY A 147 7.22 -17.45 -29.04
CA GLY A 147 7.58 -18.84 -28.80
C GLY A 147 6.84 -19.56 -27.66
N GLY A 148 5.70 -19.03 -27.17
CA GLY A 148 4.86 -19.74 -26.19
C GLY A 148 5.44 -19.78 -24.77
N THR A 149 6.27 -18.81 -24.40
CA THR A 149 6.84 -18.68 -23.06
C THR A 149 5.78 -18.14 -22.07
N ASN A 150 5.50 -18.91 -21.01
CA ASN A 150 4.26 -18.86 -20.20
C ASN A 150 4.32 -17.96 -18.95
N PHE A 151 4.75 -16.71 -19.06
CA PHE A 151 4.94 -15.86 -17.87
C PHE A 151 4.23 -14.50 -17.98
N ALA A 152 3.03 -14.52 -17.38
CA ALA A 152 2.08 -13.48 -16.99
C ALA A 152 1.44 -12.60 -18.09
N PRO A 153 0.10 -12.70 -18.19
CA PRO A 153 -0.60 -13.79 -18.86
C PRO A 153 -0.25 -13.78 -20.36
N SER A 154 -0.45 -14.88 -21.08
CA SER A 154 -0.35 -14.88 -22.55
C SER A 154 -1.27 -13.86 -23.22
N ASN A 155 -2.28 -13.41 -22.45
CA ASN A 155 -3.10 -12.22 -22.62
C ASN A 155 -3.25 -11.51 -21.25
N PRO A 156 -2.38 -10.54 -20.86
CA PRO A 156 -2.80 -9.64 -19.77
C PRO A 156 -4.19 -9.13 -20.11
N PRO A 157 -5.13 -9.05 -19.14
CA PRO A 157 -6.41 -8.42 -19.40
C PRO A 157 -6.11 -7.19 -20.23
N ALA A 158 -6.66 -7.14 -21.45
CA ALA A 158 -6.30 -6.09 -22.37
C ALA A 158 -6.82 -4.81 -21.73
N GLY A 159 -5.97 -4.11 -20.96
CA GLY A 159 -6.41 -3.26 -19.84
C GLY A 159 -7.73 -2.59 -20.11
N GLN A 160 -8.78 -3.10 -19.46
CA GLN A 160 -10.13 -2.56 -19.63
C GLN A 160 -10.26 -1.27 -18.81
N GLY A 161 -9.47 -1.11 -17.74
CA GLY A 161 -9.29 0.13 -16.98
C GLY A 161 -8.01 0.14 -16.15
N SER A 162 -7.65 1.29 -15.56
CA SER A 162 -6.55 1.36 -14.57
C SER A 162 -7.11 1.40 -13.17
N VAL A 163 -6.94 0.31 -12.41
CA VAL A 163 -7.53 0.15 -11.08
C VAL A 163 -6.52 -0.39 -10.08
N LEU A 164 -6.62 0.09 -8.83
CA LEU A 164 -5.81 -0.42 -7.74
C LEU A 164 -6.30 -1.78 -7.25
N ALA A 165 -5.37 -2.68 -6.94
CA ALA A 165 -5.65 -3.98 -6.35
C ALA A 165 -6.26 -3.87 -4.95
N ILE A 166 -7.20 -4.76 -4.64
CA ILE A 166 -7.72 -5.02 -3.30
C ILE A 166 -7.78 -6.53 -3.14
N ARG A 167 -6.87 -7.11 -2.37
CA ARG A 167 -6.74 -8.57 -2.24
C ARG A 167 -5.97 -8.95 -0.99
N PRO A 168 -6.12 -10.19 -0.49
CA PRO A 168 -5.28 -10.66 0.58
C PRO A 168 -3.83 -10.82 0.10
N VAL A 169 -2.89 -10.72 1.03
CA VAL A 169 -1.46 -10.94 0.81
C VAL A 169 -1.06 -12.32 1.33
N LEU A 170 -0.21 -13.04 0.60
CA LEU A 170 0.34 -14.31 1.07
C LEU A 170 1.16 -14.08 2.35
N ASN A 171 0.72 -14.51 3.52
CA ASN A 171 1.50 -14.31 4.74
C ASN A 171 2.54 -15.42 4.94
N ARG A 172 2.11 -16.69 4.86
CA ARG A 172 2.99 -17.86 4.98
C ARG A 172 2.55 -19.02 4.09
N MET A 173 3.54 -19.82 3.72
CA MET A 173 3.36 -21.16 3.17
C MET A 173 4.23 -22.14 3.94
N VAL A 174 3.60 -23.07 4.64
CA VAL A 174 4.25 -24.07 5.50
C VAL A 174 4.01 -25.45 4.89
N TYR A 175 5.07 -26.23 4.73
CA TYR A 175 5.00 -27.64 4.35
C TYR A 175 5.46 -28.49 5.52
N LEU A 176 4.53 -29.23 6.11
CA LEU A 176 4.79 -30.20 7.15
C LEU A 176 5.17 -31.53 6.49
N LEU A 177 6.37 -32.04 6.81
CA LEU A 177 6.97 -33.20 6.17
C LEU A 177 6.86 -34.43 7.08
N SER A 178 6.32 -35.51 6.54
CA SER A 178 6.19 -36.80 7.24
C SER A 178 6.56 -37.98 6.34
N SER A 179 6.90 -39.09 6.96
CA SER A 179 7.12 -40.38 6.29
C SER A 179 5.98 -41.35 6.61
N LYS A 180 5.56 -42.17 5.64
CA LYS A 180 4.59 -43.26 5.86
C LYS A 180 4.85 -44.45 4.94
N ILE A 181 4.29 -45.60 5.25
CA ILE A 181 4.21 -46.75 4.34
C ILE A 181 2.77 -46.87 3.81
N GLY A 182 2.58 -46.74 2.50
CA GLY A 182 1.27 -46.93 1.89
C GLY A 182 0.99 -48.37 1.53
N ALA A 183 -0.23 -48.66 1.04
CA ALA A 183 -0.82 -49.99 1.00
C ALA A 183 0.09 -51.07 0.36
N ASP A 184 0.84 -50.69 -0.66
CA ASP A 184 1.79 -51.49 -1.45
C ASP A 184 3.15 -51.75 -0.76
N GLY A 185 3.31 -51.37 0.51
CA GLY A 185 4.52 -51.62 1.29
C GLY A 185 5.67 -50.64 1.01
N GLN A 186 5.46 -49.62 0.18
CA GLN A 186 6.48 -48.63 -0.15
C GLN A 186 6.37 -47.37 0.70
N VAL A 187 7.52 -46.73 0.94
CA VAL A 187 7.57 -45.45 1.65
C VAL A 187 7.06 -44.30 0.77
N ARG A 188 6.44 -43.34 1.43
CA ARG A 188 5.96 -42.08 0.86
C ARG A 188 6.46 -40.92 1.68
N LEU A 189 6.80 -39.83 0.99
CA LEU A 189 6.90 -38.51 1.61
C LEU A 189 5.50 -37.90 1.62
N VAL A 190 5.01 -37.50 2.78
CA VAL A 190 3.77 -36.74 2.92
C VAL A 190 4.12 -35.28 3.10
N ILE A 191 3.58 -34.43 2.23
CA ILE A 191 3.70 -32.97 2.26
C ILE A 191 2.32 -32.41 2.62
N THR A 192 2.18 -31.89 3.84
CA THR A 192 0.95 -31.26 4.31
C THR A 192 1.09 -29.74 4.22
N PRO A 193 0.40 -29.07 3.29
CA PRO A 193 0.48 -27.62 3.17
C PRO A 193 -0.43 -26.93 4.20
N VAL A 194 0.09 -25.91 4.88
CA VAL A 194 -0.67 -24.93 5.66
C VAL A 194 -0.36 -23.55 5.09
N VAL A 195 -1.38 -22.79 4.75
CA VAL A 195 -1.23 -21.46 4.13
C VAL A 195 -1.88 -20.44 5.05
N SER A 196 -1.25 -19.29 5.25
CA SER A 196 -1.91 -18.14 5.86
C SER A 196 -1.96 -16.97 4.88
N LEU A 197 -3.11 -16.31 4.82
CA LEU A 197 -3.35 -15.13 4.00
C LEU A 197 -3.75 -13.96 4.92
N TRP A 198 -3.27 -12.76 4.63
CA TRP A 198 -3.51 -11.57 5.43
C TRP A 198 -4.41 -10.58 4.70
N ASN A 199 -5.47 -10.10 5.36
CA ASN A 199 -6.21 -8.93 4.93
C ASN A 199 -5.52 -7.66 5.47
N PRO A 200 -4.83 -6.86 4.64
CA PRO A 200 -4.09 -5.72 5.13
C PRO A 200 -4.94 -4.46 5.36
N TYR A 201 -6.26 -4.56 5.18
CA TYR A 201 -7.17 -3.42 5.17
C TYR A 201 -7.98 -3.30 6.47
N ASN A 202 -8.40 -2.07 6.80
CA ASN A 202 -9.28 -1.77 7.95
C ASN A 202 -10.77 -2.06 7.69
N ILE A 203 -11.09 -2.91 6.71
CA ILE A 203 -12.44 -3.32 6.35
C ILE A 203 -12.46 -4.84 6.09
N ALA A 204 -13.61 -5.47 6.26
CA ALA A 204 -13.75 -6.88 5.92
C ALA A 204 -13.59 -7.07 4.40
N LEU A 205 -12.89 -8.13 4.03
CA LEU A 205 -12.58 -8.48 2.64
C LEU A 205 -13.20 -9.84 2.33
N GLU A 206 -13.91 -9.94 1.21
CA GLU A 206 -14.42 -11.21 0.71
C GLU A 206 -13.81 -11.56 -0.64
N VAL A 207 -13.32 -12.80 -0.73
CA VAL A 207 -12.73 -13.37 -1.95
C VAL A 207 -13.49 -14.63 -2.33
N GLU A 208 -13.56 -14.96 -3.61
CA GLU A 208 -14.22 -16.20 -4.06
C GLU A 208 -13.43 -17.46 -3.67
N GLY A 209 -12.10 -17.35 -3.72
CA GLY A 209 -11.16 -18.44 -3.54
C GLY A 209 -9.75 -17.97 -3.88
N ALA A 210 -8.74 -18.77 -3.54
CA ALA A 210 -7.34 -18.47 -3.83
C ALA A 210 -6.58 -19.76 -4.13
N VAL A 211 -5.45 -19.66 -4.83
CA VAL A 211 -4.60 -20.83 -5.12
C VAL A 211 -3.14 -20.51 -4.81
N ALA A 212 -2.51 -21.32 -3.95
CA ALA A 212 -1.07 -21.21 -3.68
C ALA A 212 -0.33 -22.42 -4.26
N TYR A 213 0.88 -22.25 -4.79
CA TYR A 213 1.66 -23.39 -5.29
C TYR A 213 3.18 -23.14 -5.39
N PRO A 214 3.98 -24.22 -5.31
CA PRO A 214 5.38 -24.23 -5.68
C PRO A 214 5.60 -24.49 -7.19
N TRP A 215 6.58 -23.81 -7.79
CA TRP A 215 6.96 -24.05 -9.20
C TRP A 215 8.43 -23.71 -9.54
N ILE A 216 8.82 -23.93 -10.81
CA ILE A 216 10.19 -24.03 -11.37
C ILE A 216 10.95 -25.25 -10.88
N ASP A 217 11.28 -25.28 -9.59
CA ASP A 217 12.06 -26.35 -8.99
C ASP A 217 11.53 -26.71 -7.60
N ILE A 218 12.03 -27.82 -7.06
CA ILE A 218 11.86 -28.19 -5.65
C ILE A 218 13.28 -28.24 -5.07
N PRO A 219 13.69 -27.23 -4.29
CA PRO A 219 15.08 -26.99 -3.95
C PRO A 219 15.58 -27.88 -2.81
N PHE A 220 15.12 -29.13 -2.74
CA PHE A 220 15.57 -30.10 -1.75
C PHE A 220 15.56 -31.53 -2.31
N ARG A 221 16.46 -32.36 -1.77
CA ARG A 221 16.49 -33.80 -2.02
C ARG A 221 16.07 -34.57 -0.77
N VAL A 222 15.65 -35.82 -0.97
CA VAL A 222 15.27 -36.72 0.12
C VAL A 222 16.18 -37.94 0.11
N ASN A 223 16.87 -38.17 1.21
CA ASN A 223 17.74 -39.31 1.41
C ASN A 223 17.03 -40.32 2.32
N TRP A 224 16.88 -41.56 1.85
CA TRP A 224 16.26 -42.66 2.58
C TRP A 224 17.33 -43.67 2.97
N LYS A 225 17.42 -43.98 4.27
CA LYS A 225 18.27 -45.04 4.80
C LYS A 225 17.37 -46.12 5.39
N ILE A 226 17.46 -47.32 4.86
CA ILE A 226 16.64 -48.46 5.27
C ILE A 226 17.56 -49.51 5.86
N LYS A 227 17.44 -49.74 7.16
CA LYS A 227 18.18 -50.79 7.85
C LYS A 227 17.36 -52.06 7.81
N THR A 228 17.98 -53.11 7.30
CA THR A 228 17.39 -54.43 7.10
C THR A 228 18.08 -55.44 8.01
N SER A 229 17.53 -56.64 8.15
CA SER A 229 18.17 -57.72 8.94
C SER A 229 19.57 -58.12 8.44
N THR A 230 19.91 -57.83 7.18
CA THR A 230 21.15 -58.28 6.54
C THR A 230 22.09 -57.12 6.15
N GLY A 231 21.78 -55.87 6.51
CA GLY A 231 22.57 -54.69 6.13
C GLY A 231 21.75 -53.41 6.01
N SER A 232 22.22 -52.43 5.24
CA SER A 232 21.48 -51.18 4.98
C SER A 232 21.37 -50.88 3.49
N LYS A 233 20.27 -50.25 3.09
CA LYS A 233 20.02 -49.72 1.74
C LYS A 233 19.92 -48.20 1.84
N GLN A 234 20.49 -47.48 0.87
CA GLN A 234 20.42 -46.02 0.82
C GLN A 234 19.95 -45.55 -0.56
N TYR A 235 19.03 -44.59 -0.58
CA TYR A 235 18.48 -43.99 -1.79
C TYR A 235 18.48 -42.48 -1.66
N ASN A 236 19.08 -41.76 -2.61
CA ASN A 236 19.14 -40.31 -2.62
C ASN A 236 18.31 -39.81 -3.79
N LEU A 237 17.18 -39.16 -3.52
CA LEU A 237 16.17 -38.86 -4.53
C LEU A 237 16.01 -37.35 -4.69
N SER A 238 16.11 -36.87 -5.93
CA SER A 238 15.77 -35.48 -6.26
C SER A 238 14.25 -35.32 -6.34
N MET A 239 13.68 -34.39 -5.56
CA MET A 239 12.23 -34.22 -5.53
C MET A 239 11.68 -33.68 -6.84
N SER A 240 12.42 -32.84 -7.57
CA SER A 240 12.01 -32.43 -8.92
C SER A 240 11.90 -33.64 -9.85
N LYS A 241 12.85 -34.59 -9.82
CA LYS A 241 12.73 -35.84 -10.61
C LYS A 241 11.57 -36.76 -10.21
N LEU A 242 11.19 -36.77 -8.94
CA LEU A 242 10.01 -37.54 -8.50
C LEU A 242 8.69 -36.87 -8.87
N MET A 243 8.61 -35.54 -8.85
CA MET A 243 7.34 -34.82 -8.99
C MET A 243 7.12 -34.18 -10.36
N GLY A 244 8.18 -33.87 -11.09
CA GLY A 244 8.11 -33.23 -12.39
C GLY A 244 7.82 -34.21 -13.54
N LYS A 245 7.43 -33.65 -14.68
CA LYS A 245 7.11 -34.43 -15.89
C LYS A 245 7.48 -33.76 -17.21
N GLN A 246 7.64 -32.44 -17.24
CA GLN A 246 7.65 -31.71 -18.51
C GLN A 246 8.89 -31.98 -19.36
N PHE A 247 10.04 -32.15 -18.72
CA PHE A 247 11.32 -32.37 -19.41
C PHE A 247 11.83 -33.80 -19.27
N GLU A 248 10.91 -34.75 -19.07
CA GLU A 248 11.23 -36.16 -18.97
C GLU A 248 11.85 -36.70 -20.27
N SER A 249 11.52 -36.20 -21.46
CA SER A 249 12.20 -36.63 -22.69
C SER A 249 13.68 -36.18 -22.78
N GLN A 250 14.08 -35.23 -21.94
CA GLN A 250 15.40 -34.60 -21.93
C GLN A 250 16.24 -35.03 -20.71
N ASN A 251 15.83 -36.04 -19.95
CA ASN A 251 16.55 -36.46 -18.73
C ASN A 251 16.53 -35.46 -17.58
N HIS A 252 15.44 -34.69 -17.44
CA HIS A 252 15.28 -33.72 -16.35
C HIS A 252 13.92 -33.80 -15.64
N GLY A 253 13.96 -33.65 -14.32
CA GLY A 253 12.79 -33.58 -13.43
C GLY A 253 12.14 -32.21 -13.31
N ARG A 254 12.62 -31.20 -14.04
CA ARG A 254 12.17 -29.83 -13.86
C ARG A 254 10.79 -29.60 -14.47
N SER A 255 10.12 -28.53 -14.03
CA SER A 255 8.79 -28.16 -14.52
C SER A 255 8.63 -26.64 -14.54
N VAL A 256 8.27 -26.07 -15.70
CA VAL A 256 7.78 -24.69 -15.84
C VAL A 256 6.35 -24.52 -15.32
N ASN A 257 5.57 -25.60 -15.28
CA ASN A 257 4.25 -25.64 -14.65
C ASN A 257 4.33 -26.02 -13.17
N PRO A 258 3.33 -25.65 -12.35
CA PRO A 258 3.30 -26.01 -10.94
C PRO A 258 3.34 -27.53 -10.71
N TYR A 259 4.03 -27.93 -9.63
CA TYR A 259 4.14 -29.34 -9.25
C TYR A 259 2.81 -29.85 -8.69
N PHE A 260 2.17 -29.06 -7.84
CA PHE A 260 0.85 -29.29 -7.26
C PHE A 260 0.19 -27.96 -6.89
N PHE A 261 -1.09 -27.98 -6.55
CA PHE A 261 -1.86 -26.78 -6.25
C PHE A 261 -2.54 -26.89 -4.88
N CYS A 262 -2.42 -25.86 -4.06
CA CYS A 262 -3.20 -25.68 -2.84
C CYS A 262 -4.40 -24.77 -3.17
N GLN A 263 -5.54 -25.36 -3.50
CA GLN A 263 -6.75 -24.60 -3.84
C GLN A 263 -7.58 -24.35 -2.57
N MET A 264 -7.81 -23.08 -2.27
CA MET A 264 -8.50 -22.60 -1.08
C MET A 264 -9.91 -22.12 -1.46
N THR A 265 -10.93 -22.72 -0.84
CA THR A 265 -12.32 -22.27 -0.91
C THR A 265 -12.94 -22.32 0.48
N ALA A 266 -14.05 -21.60 0.69
CA ALA A 266 -14.75 -21.60 1.99
C ALA A 266 -15.16 -23.02 2.43
N SER A 267 -15.44 -23.91 1.48
CA SER A 267 -15.88 -25.28 1.75
C SER A 267 -14.77 -26.32 1.74
N GLY A 268 -13.56 -25.97 1.29
CA GLY A 268 -12.53 -26.98 1.05
C GLY A 268 -12.83 -27.92 -0.10
N THR A 269 -13.61 -27.46 -1.08
CA THR A 269 -13.99 -28.20 -2.29
C THR A 269 -13.95 -27.28 -3.50
N SER A 270 -14.30 -27.78 -4.68
CA SER A 270 -14.40 -26.96 -5.89
C SER A 270 -15.57 -25.96 -5.93
N SER A 271 -16.35 -25.83 -4.86
CA SER A 271 -17.49 -24.90 -4.80
C SER A 271 -17.05 -23.49 -4.43
N LEU A 272 -17.42 -22.52 -5.27
CA LEU A 272 -17.23 -21.07 -5.08
C LEU A 272 -18.55 -20.35 -4.66
N SER A 273 -19.57 -21.11 -4.27
CA SER A 273 -20.89 -20.57 -3.90
C SER A 273 -20.91 -19.73 -2.62
N LYS A 274 -19.86 -19.87 -1.79
CA LYS A 274 -19.68 -19.08 -0.57
C LYS A 274 -18.30 -18.40 -0.65
N PRO A 275 -18.23 -17.08 -0.44
CA PRO A 275 -16.95 -16.40 -0.38
C PRO A 275 -16.20 -16.79 0.90
N ILE A 276 -14.88 -16.66 0.85
CA ILE A 276 -14.03 -16.66 2.03
C ILE A 276 -14.02 -15.23 2.56
N ARG A 277 -14.43 -15.08 3.82
CA ARG A 277 -14.44 -13.81 4.51
C ARG A 277 -13.20 -13.65 5.38
N PHE A 278 -12.61 -12.45 5.30
CA PHE A 278 -11.54 -11.98 6.17
C PHE A 278 -12.06 -10.79 6.96
N GLU A 279 -11.91 -10.81 8.28
CA GLU A 279 -12.14 -9.65 9.12
C GLU A 279 -11.02 -8.59 8.92
N PRO A 280 -11.25 -7.32 9.29
CA PRO A 280 -10.23 -6.28 9.20
C PRO A 280 -8.89 -6.71 9.81
N GLY A 281 -7.80 -6.62 9.05
CA GLY A 281 -6.48 -7.01 9.52
C GLY A 281 -6.21 -8.52 9.65
N GLU A 282 -7.21 -9.41 9.46
CA GLU A 282 -7.12 -10.83 9.83
C GLU A 282 -6.01 -11.59 9.09
N VAL A 283 -5.22 -12.39 9.82
CA VAL A 283 -4.25 -13.34 9.27
C VAL A 283 -4.83 -14.76 9.29
N ARG A 284 -5.63 -15.06 8.28
CA ARG A 284 -6.47 -16.26 8.14
C ARG A 284 -5.66 -17.53 7.84
N VAL A 285 -5.88 -18.61 8.58
CA VAL A 285 -5.21 -19.91 8.38
C VAL A 285 -6.05 -20.86 7.51
N PHE A 286 -5.39 -21.54 6.58
CA PHE A 286 -5.94 -22.55 5.69
C PHE A 286 -5.19 -23.87 5.83
N VAL A 287 -5.95 -24.95 6.02
CA VAL A 287 -5.41 -26.31 6.21
C VAL A 287 -6.07 -27.29 5.24
N PRO A 288 -5.48 -28.47 4.99
CA PRO A 288 -6.09 -29.46 4.12
C PRO A 288 -7.45 -29.89 4.66
N THR A 289 -8.41 -30.06 3.75
CA THR A 289 -9.78 -30.43 4.11
C THR A 289 -9.90 -31.88 4.58
N SER A 290 -9.17 -32.79 3.92
CA SER A 290 -9.13 -34.22 4.25
C SER A 290 -7.92 -34.55 5.13
N PRO A 291 -8.08 -35.29 6.24
CA PRO A 291 -6.96 -35.80 7.04
C PRO A 291 -6.23 -36.98 6.37
N THR A 292 -6.78 -37.51 5.29
CA THR A 292 -6.13 -38.55 4.47
C THR A 292 -5.40 -37.88 3.31
N PRO A 293 -4.06 -38.00 3.22
CA PRO A 293 -3.30 -37.50 2.08
C PRO A 293 -3.77 -38.11 0.77
N THR A 294 -3.86 -37.28 -0.27
CA THR A 294 -4.13 -37.76 -1.63
C THR A 294 -2.82 -38.24 -2.25
N GLU A 295 -2.85 -39.40 -2.91
CA GLU A 295 -1.66 -39.92 -3.59
C GLU A 295 -1.30 -39.03 -4.78
N PHE A 296 -0.06 -38.56 -4.84
CA PHE A 296 0.42 -37.70 -5.90
C PHE A 296 0.61 -38.50 -7.20
N VAL A 297 -0.08 -38.10 -8.25
CA VAL A 297 0.01 -38.73 -9.57
C VAL A 297 0.85 -37.85 -10.49
N ARG A 298 2.13 -38.17 -10.67
CA ARG A 298 3.11 -37.41 -11.48
C ARG A 298 2.60 -37.08 -12.87
N LEU A 299 2.11 -38.10 -13.60
CA LEU A 299 1.59 -37.97 -14.96
C LEU A 299 0.10 -37.60 -15.02
N GLY A 300 -0.53 -37.35 -13.87
CA GLY A 300 -1.94 -36.97 -13.79
C GLY A 300 -2.23 -35.56 -14.31
N SER A 301 -3.51 -35.25 -14.45
CA SER A 301 -3.99 -33.90 -14.75
C SER A 301 -3.66 -32.93 -13.61
N ASN A 302 -3.75 -31.61 -13.86
CA ASN A 302 -3.59 -30.61 -12.79
C ASN A 302 -4.59 -30.84 -11.65
N TYR A 303 -5.83 -31.23 -11.99
CA TYR A 303 -6.88 -31.55 -11.03
C TYR A 303 -6.50 -32.71 -10.10
N GLN A 304 -5.80 -33.74 -10.60
CA GLN A 304 -5.30 -34.86 -9.79
C GLN A 304 -4.12 -34.49 -8.88
N ARG A 305 -3.58 -33.27 -9.00
CA ARG A 305 -2.48 -32.72 -8.21
C ARG A 305 -2.95 -31.55 -7.33
N VAL A 306 -4.24 -31.48 -7.02
CA VAL A 306 -4.83 -30.48 -6.14
C VAL A 306 -4.91 -31.01 -4.71
N VAL A 307 -4.49 -30.19 -3.76
CA VAL A 307 -4.87 -30.28 -2.35
C VAL A 307 -5.93 -29.22 -2.11
N TRP A 308 -7.09 -29.66 -1.64
CA TRP A 308 -8.14 -28.73 -1.22
C TRP A 308 -7.91 -28.27 0.20
N LEU A 309 -7.81 -26.96 0.38
CA LEU A 309 -7.67 -26.31 1.65
C LEU A 309 -8.95 -25.54 1.98
N ARG A 310 -9.25 -25.47 3.27
CA ARG A 310 -10.36 -24.69 3.82
C ARG A 310 -9.85 -23.75 4.91
N PRO A 311 -10.51 -22.61 5.12
CA PRO A 311 -10.21 -21.77 6.26
C PRO A 311 -10.54 -22.52 7.57
N VAL A 312 -9.82 -22.19 8.63
CA VAL A 312 -10.08 -22.72 9.98
C VAL A 312 -11.02 -21.76 10.72
N ASP A 313 -12.10 -22.29 11.26
CA ASP A 313 -13.06 -21.56 12.12
C ASP A 313 -13.12 -22.13 13.53
N ASP A 314 -12.59 -23.33 13.74
CA ASP A 314 -12.56 -24.02 15.03
C ASP A 314 -11.34 -24.95 15.10
N VAL A 315 -10.77 -25.15 16.28
CA VAL A 315 -9.51 -25.90 16.44
C VAL A 315 -9.63 -27.36 16.01
N SER A 316 -10.81 -27.97 16.11
CA SER A 316 -11.06 -29.34 15.61
C SER A 316 -10.89 -29.46 14.10
N GLN A 317 -10.89 -28.33 13.39
CA GLN A 317 -10.70 -28.26 11.95
C GLN A 317 -9.23 -28.26 11.55
N MET A 318 -8.31 -27.98 12.47
CA MET A 318 -6.88 -28.02 12.23
C MET A 318 -6.47 -29.41 11.75
N ASN A 319 -5.71 -29.45 10.66
CA ASN A 319 -5.34 -30.69 10.01
C ASN A 319 -3.87 -30.68 9.58
N THR A 320 -3.06 -31.45 10.30
CA THR A 320 -1.63 -31.63 10.04
C THR A 320 -1.30 -32.99 9.40
N LYS A 321 -2.33 -33.78 9.03
CA LYS A 321 -2.18 -35.16 8.53
C LYS A 321 -2.53 -35.31 7.05
N GLY A 322 -3.24 -34.35 6.47
CA GLY A 322 -3.70 -34.34 5.07
C GLY A 322 -2.60 -34.08 4.03
N GLY A 323 -2.97 -33.46 2.92
CA GLY A 323 -2.01 -33.01 1.89
C GLY A 323 -1.74 -34.05 0.80
N LEU A 324 -0.48 -34.10 0.34
CA LEU A 324 -0.02 -34.97 -0.75
C LEU A 324 0.89 -36.06 -0.24
N SER A 325 0.61 -37.28 -0.66
CA SER A 325 1.47 -38.44 -0.44
C SER A 325 2.23 -38.75 -1.73
N VAL A 326 3.51 -38.39 -1.78
CA VAL A 326 4.40 -38.63 -2.92
C VAL A 326 5.02 -40.02 -2.81
N PRO A 327 4.76 -40.94 -3.77
CA PRO A 327 5.44 -42.23 -3.82
C PRO A 327 6.93 -42.03 -4.14
N MET A 328 7.82 -42.75 -3.44
CA MET A 328 9.27 -42.70 -3.71
C MET A 328 9.68 -43.64 -4.85
N LYS A 329 8.82 -43.78 -5.86
CA LYS A 329 8.99 -44.59 -7.08
C LYS A 329 8.36 -43.91 -8.28
N GLY A 330 8.70 -44.37 -9.49
CA GLY A 330 8.02 -43.94 -10.71
C GLY A 330 8.31 -42.49 -11.11
N GLY A 331 9.43 -41.94 -10.63
CA GLY A 331 9.96 -40.68 -11.11
C GLY A 331 10.51 -40.77 -12.53
N VAL A 332 11.04 -39.66 -13.01
CA VAL A 332 11.64 -39.52 -14.35
C VAL A 332 12.76 -40.56 -14.56
N TYR A 333 12.69 -41.33 -15.66
CA TYR A 333 13.57 -42.49 -15.97
C TYR A 333 13.67 -43.56 -14.87
N GLY A 334 12.60 -43.78 -14.11
CA GLY A 334 12.60 -44.76 -13.04
C GLY A 334 13.32 -44.29 -11.78
N GLU A 335 13.56 -42.98 -11.62
CA GLU A 335 14.00 -42.39 -10.35
C GLU A 335 13.06 -42.85 -9.20
N GLY A 336 13.67 -43.20 -8.07
CA GLY A 336 13.00 -43.81 -6.94
C GLY A 336 13.49 -45.22 -6.69
N PHE A 337 12.72 -46.00 -5.93
CA PHE A 337 13.03 -47.39 -5.63
C PHE A 337 11.78 -48.22 -5.38
N ASP A 338 11.85 -49.50 -5.78
CA ASP A 338 10.73 -50.43 -5.62
C ASP A 338 10.79 -51.29 -4.37
N TYR A 339 11.80 -51.09 -3.52
CA TYR A 339 11.97 -51.86 -2.29
C TYR A 339 10.75 -51.72 -1.37
N GLN A 340 10.10 -52.85 -1.09
CA GLN A 340 9.01 -52.95 -0.14
C GLN A 340 9.58 -53.13 1.26
N ILE A 341 9.21 -52.25 2.17
CA ILE A 341 9.66 -52.29 3.56
C ILE A 341 9.09 -53.53 4.23
N GLN A 342 9.95 -54.31 4.86
CA GLN A 342 9.60 -55.52 5.60
C GLN A 342 9.33 -55.20 7.07
N SER A 343 8.66 -56.11 7.78
CA SER A 343 8.28 -55.92 9.19
C SER A 343 9.44 -55.65 10.15
N GLN A 344 10.63 -56.16 9.83
CA GLN A 344 11.85 -56.03 10.62
C GLN A 344 12.71 -54.82 10.22
N ASP A 345 12.34 -54.11 9.15
CA ASP A 345 13.12 -52.98 8.68
C ASP A 345 12.83 -51.73 9.49
N THR A 346 13.84 -50.87 9.59
CA THR A 346 13.70 -49.51 10.10
C THR A 346 14.12 -48.49 9.04
N VAL A 347 13.50 -47.32 9.07
CA VAL A 347 13.67 -46.29 8.05
C VAL A 347 14.02 -44.96 8.70
N THR A 348 15.10 -44.36 8.21
CA THR A 348 15.47 -42.97 8.48
C THR A 348 15.30 -42.16 7.20
N THR A 349 14.61 -41.04 7.29
CA THR A 349 14.39 -40.09 6.19
C THR A 349 15.14 -38.81 6.48
N GLU A 350 15.81 -38.25 5.49
CA GLU A 350 16.49 -36.97 5.59
C GLU A 350 16.08 -36.07 4.43
N VAL A 351 15.79 -34.80 4.72
CA VAL A 351 15.60 -33.75 3.72
C VAL A 351 16.82 -32.84 3.75
N GLU A 352 17.41 -32.61 2.59
CA GLU A 352 18.58 -31.74 2.42
C GLU A 352 18.26 -30.62 1.42
N ALA A 353 18.40 -29.38 1.87
CA ALA A 353 18.23 -28.18 1.06
C ALA A 353 19.37 -28.04 0.03
N LEU A 354 19.01 -27.70 -1.20
CA LEU A 354 19.91 -27.48 -2.33
C LEU A 354 20.14 -25.97 -2.53
N ASN A 355 20.60 -25.31 -1.47
CA ASN A 355 20.75 -23.86 -1.40
C ASN A 355 21.58 -23.27 -2.54
N GLY A 356 21.04 -22.24 -3.22
CA GLY A 356 21.74 -21.53 -4.29
C GLY A 356 21.94 -22.33 -5.59
N GLN A 357 21.39 -23.53 -5.69
CA GLN A 357 21.50 -24.34 -6.91
C GLN A 357 20.36 -24.07 -7.89
N TYR A 358 19.15 -23.77 -7.39
CA TYR A 358 17.93 -23.67 -8.19
C TYR A 358 17.06 -22.49 -7.79
N ASN A 359 16.30 -21.97 -8.76
CA ASN A 359 15.25 -20.99 -8.52
C ASN A 359 13.99 -21.71 -8.06
N TYR A 360 13.52 -21.39 -6.87
CA TYR A 360 12.25 -21.87 -6.32
C TYR A 360 11.29 -20.71 -6.19
N PHE A 361 10.00 -20.93 -6.47
CA PHE A 361 8.98 -19.91 -6.33
C PHE A 361 7.79 -20.43 -5.55
N VAL A 362 7.23 -19.54 -4.74
CA VAL A 362 5.89 -19.66 -4.18
C VAL A 362 5.01 -18.61 -4.83
N SER A 363 3.91 -19.06 -5.44
CA SER A 363 2.96 -18.17 -6.12
C SER A 363 1.59 -18.24 -5.47
N LEU A 364 0.87 -17.13 -5.52
CA LEU A 364 -0.54 -17.00 -5.16
C LEU A 364 -1.33 -16.53 -6.40
N GLU A 365 -2.50 -17.11 -6.62
CA GLU A 365 -3.52 -16.73 -7.62
C GLU A 365 -4.87 -16.48 -6.94
N ASP A 366 -5.76 -15.81 -7.67
CA ASP A 366 -7.18 -15.69 -7.34
C ASP A 366 -7.97 -16.99 -7.66
N ALA A 367 -9.30 -16.91 -7.63
CA ALA A 367 -10.18 -18.04 -7.93
C ALA A 367 -10.27 -18.41 -9.43
N SER A 368 -9.64 -17.67 -10.34
CA SER A 368 -9.80 -17.85 -11.80
C SER A 368 -9.45 -19.27 -12.25
N ARG A 369 -8.39 -19.86 -11.68
CA ARG A 369 -8.03 -21.27 -11.94
C ARG A 369 -9.09 -22.24 -11.46
N ILE A 370 -9.72 -21.99 -10.31
CA ILE A 370 -10.73 -22.89 -9.74
C ILE A 370 -11.94 -22.96 -10.67
N LYS A 371 -12.24 -21.87 -11.37
CA LYS A 371 -13.30 -21.77 -12.39
C LYS A 371 -12.99 -22.57 -13.66
N ASP A 372 -11.72 -22.63 -14.10
CA ASP A 372 -11.30 -23.41 -15.27
C ASP A 372 -10.48 -24.66 -14.91
N ARG A 373 -11.17 -25.78 -14.69
CA ARG A 373 -10.55 -27.09 -14.37
C ARG A 373 -9.70 -27.67 -15.50
N ARG A 374 -9.79 -27.12 -16.71
CA ARG A 374 -9.01 -27.57 -17.87
C ARG A 374 -7.71 -26.79 -18.02
N ASP A 375 -7.46 -25.78 -17.18
CA ASP A 375 -6.23 -25.02 -17.24
C ASP A 375 -5.01 -25.90 -16.90
N THR A 376 -4.21 -26.18 -17.93
CA THR A 376 -2.95 -26.93 -17.84
C THR A 376 -1.73 -26.04 -17.71
N THR A 377 -1.90 -24.72 -17.60
CA THR A 377 -0.83 -23.72 -17.55
C THR A 377 -0.45 -23.35 -16.12
N ARG A 378 0.44 -22.35 -15.98
CA ARG A 378 0.80 -21.72 -14.72
C ARG A 378 -0.26 -20.74 -14.19
N GLY A 379 -1.26 -20.31 -14.96
CA GLY A 379 -2.31 -19.37 -14.51
C GLY A 379 -1.83 -17.94 -14.27
N GLU A 380 -2.70 -17.12 -13.67
CA GLU A 380 -2.49 -15.68 -13.47
C GLU A 380 -2.09 -15.37 -12.02
N ALA A 381 -0.79 -15.21 -11.78
CA ALA A 381 -0.26 -14.92 -10.47
C ALA A 381 -0.67 -13.52 -9.98
N ILE A 382 -1.23 -13.46 -8.77
CA ILE A 382 -1.47 -12.22 -8.03
C ILE A 382 -0.26 -11.83 -7.17
N SER A 383 0.52 -12.81 -6.72
CA SER A 383 1.79 -12.61 -6.02
C SER A 383 2.77 -13.72 -6.37
N ASP A 384 4.01 -13.34 -6.67
CA ASP A 384 5.13 -14.24 -6.94
C ASP A 384 6.28 -13.95 -5.99
N VAL A 385 6.63 -14.95 -5.18
CA VAL A 385 7.73 -14.91 -4.22
C VAL A 385 8.84 -15.83 -4.70
N GLN A 386 9.98 -15.27 -5.08
CA GLN A 386 11.17 -16.07 -5.37
C GLN A 386 11.90 -16.42 -4.08
N VAL A 387 12.25 -17.69 -3.95
CA VAL A 387 13.09 -18.24 -2.91
C VAL A 387 14.38 -18.75 -3.56
N TRP A 388 15.50 -18.10 -3.24
CA TRP A 388 16.81 -18.46 -3.79
C TRP A 388 17.64 -19.35 -2.84
N LYS A 389 17.54 -19.10 -1.53
CA LYS A 389 18.24 -19.85 -0.48
C LYS A 389 17.38 -19.95 0.77
N PHE A 390 17.48 -21.07 1.47
CA PHE A 390 16.92 -21.17 2.82
C PHE A 390 17.78 -20.33 3.77
N ALA A 391 17.12 -19.48 4.57
CA ALA A 391 17.71 -18.69 5.64
C ALA A 391 17.84 -19.47 6.96
N SER A 392 17.95 -20.80 6.89
CA SER A 392 18.06 -21.66 8.08
C SER A 392 19.50 -21.85 8.51
N ALA A 393 19.72 -22.01 9.82
CA ALA A 393 21.02 -22.41 10.38
C ALA A 393 21.38 -23.87 10.03
N ILE A 394 20.40 -24.69 9.64
CA ILE A 394 20.59 -26.06 9.18
C ILE A 394 20.15 -26.20 7.73
N ASP A 395 20.90 -26.98 6.96
CA ASP A 395 20.58 -27.35 5.58
C ASP A 395 19.99 -28.76 5.48
N ARG A 396 19.97 -29.51 6.60
CA ARG A 396 19.49 -30.89 6.67
C ARG A 396 18.60 -31.13 7.87
N VAL A 397 17.55 -31.90 7.65
CA VAL A 397 16.66 -32.40 8.70
C VAL A 397 16.53 -33.91 8.55
N THR A 398 16.93 -34.64 9.59
CA THR A 398 16.89 -36.10 9.63
C THR A 398 15.83 -36.56 10.63
N SER A 399 15.01 -37.53 10.23
CA SER A 399 14.02 -38.15 11.09
C SER A 399 14.66 -39.05 12.14
N PRO A 400 13.95 -39.37 13.23
CA PRO A 400 14.21 -40.58 14.00
C PRO A 400 14.22 -41.83 13.10
N GLU A 401 14.84 -42.90 13.60
CA GLU A 401 14.71 -44.22 12.99
C GLU A 401 13.31 -44.78 13.33
N PHE A 402 12.47 -44.93 12.31
CA PHE A 402 11.10 -45.43 12.48
C PHE A 402 10.98 -46.90 12.06
N SER A 403 10.29 -47.70 12.86
CA SER A 403 9.96 -49.08 12.50
C SER A 403 8.88 -49.17 11.41
N PHE A 404 8.82 -50.31 10.73
CA PHE A 404 7.71 -50.64 9.83
C PHE A 404 6.34 -50.43 10.48
N ALA A 405 6.15 -50.89 11.71
CA ALA A 405 4.87 -50.76 12.42
C ALA A 405 4.47 -49.30 12.63
N GLU A 406 5.43 -48.45 13.02
CA GLU A 406 5.20 -47.02 13.20
C GLU A 406 4.79 -46.34 11.89
N LEU A 407 5.50 -46.58 10.79
CA LEU A 407 5.20 -45.97 9.48
C LEU A 407 3.95 -46.56 8.82
N ARG A 408 3.57 -47.80 9.14
CA ARG A 408 2.35 -48.45 8.65
C ARG A 408 1.10 -47.92 9.36
N SER A 409 1.21 -47.61 10.65
CA SER A 409 0.11 -47.09 11.47
C SER A 409 -0.29 -45.65 11.10
N GLY A 410 0.59 -44.87 10.48
CA GLY A 410 0.29 -43.50 10.05
C GLY A 410 1.52 -42.70 9.65
N SER A 411 1.29 -41.45 9.25
CA SER A 411 2.34 -40.48 8.93
C SER A 411 3.15 -40.12 10.17
N ARG A 412 4.49 -40.15 10.05
CA ARG A 412 5.43 -39.81 11.11
C ARG A 412 6.13 -38.48 10.80
N PRO A 413 5.91 -37.42 11.60
CA PRO A 413 6.55 -36.13 11.44
C PRO A 413 8.06 -36.21 11.52
N PHE A 414 8.76 -35.38 10.75
CA PHE A 414 10.20 -35.21 10.91
C PHE A 414 10.73 -33.82 10.56
N GLY A 415 10.04 -33.05 9.73
CA GLY A 415 10.54 -31.74 9.30
C GLY A 415 9.44 -30.75 8.91
N VAL A 416 9.82 -29.48 8.87
CA VAL A 416 8.98 -28.37 8.39
C VAL A 416 9.80 -27.46 7.48
N ILE A 417 9.25 -27.17 6.31
CA ILE A 417 9.70 -26.08 5.44
C ILE A 417 8.72 -24.93 5.58
N GLU A 418 9.20 -23.74 5.89
CA GLU A 418 8.34 -22.57 6.10
C GLU A 418 8.84 -21.39 5.28
N THR A 419 8.00 -20.84 4.40
CA THR A 419 8.22 -19.59 3.66
C THR A 419 7.30 -18.50 4.22
N PHE A 420 7.85 -17.37 4.63
CA PHE A 420 7.10 -16.29 5.29
C PHE A 420 7.73 -14.93 5.06
N HIS A 421 6.97 -13.85 5.31
CA HIS A 421 7.48 -12.47 5.19
C HIS A 421 8.78 -12.29 6.01
N ARG A 422 9.78 -11.62 5.43
CA ARG A 422 11.12 -11.42 6.00
C ARG A 422 11.05 -10.90 7.41
N VAL A 423 12.04 -11.31 8.18
CA VAL A 423 12.28 -10.78 9.52
C VAL A 423 13.58 -10.03 9.62
N ALA A 424 13.52 -8.97 10.42
CA ALA A 424 14.67 -8.14 10.71
C ALA A 424 15.74 -8.87 11.51
N LYS A 425 15.30 -9.70 12.45
CA LYS A 425 16.13 -10.56 13.31
C LYS A 425 15.28 -11.65 13.97
N GLN A 426 15.95 -12.60 14.61
CA GLN A 426 15.30 -13.44 15.63
C GLN A 426 15.07 -12.60 16.90
N GLY A 427 13.85 -12.60 17.41
CA GLY A 427 13.45 -11.97 18.66
C GLY A 427 14.04 -12.66 19.89
N LEU A 428 13.81 -12.07 21.07
CA LEU A 428 14.31 -12.61 22.35
C LEU A 428 13.72 -13.98 22.71
N ASP A 429 12.55 -14.31 22.17
CA ASP A 429 11.88 -15.62 22.22
C ASP A 429 12.35 -16.58 21.10
N GLY A 430 13.36 -16.19 20.33
CA GLY A 430 13.84 -16.89 19.15
C GLY A 430 12.91 -16.76 17.93
N GLN A 431 11.81 -16.01 18.03
CA GLN A 431 10.82 -15.91 16.96
C GLN A 431 11.08 -14.76 16.00
N PRO A 432 10.74 -14.93 14.71
CA PRO A 432 11.03 -13.91 13.70
C PRO A 432 10.19 -12.60 13.87
N ILE A 433 10.80 -11.39 13.79
CA ILE A 433 10.11 -10.07 13.81
C ILE A 433 9.97 -9.48 12.40
N ALA A 434 8.76 -9.17 11.92
CA ALA A 434 8.54 -8.76 10.51
C ALA A 434 9.00 -7.32 10.17
N ASP A 435 9.54 -7.11 8.97
CA ASP A 435 9.82 -5.80 8.35
C ASP A 435 8.74 -5.50 7.30
N LEU A 436 7.87 -4.53 7.54
CA LEU A 436 6.53 -4.59 6.95
C LEU A 436 6.25 -3.62 5.82
N ILE A 437 6.58 -2.32 5.96
CA ILE A 437 5.99 -1.32 5.05
C ILE A 437 6.86 -0.10 4.72
N TYR A 438 8.01 0.08 5.39
CA TYR A 438 8.87 1.24 5.15
C TYR A 438 9.77 1.05 3.92
N THR A 439 10.57 -0.02 3.88
CA THR A 439 11.51 -0.24 2.77
C THR A 439 10.92 -1.07 1.63
N THR A 440 9.74 -1.65 1.85
CA THR A 440 9.06 -2.54 0.92
C THR A 440 7.55 -2.34 0.99
N ASN A 441 6.83 -2.88 0.00
CA ASN A 441 5.38 -2.89 -0.02
C ASN A 441 4.85 -4.33 -0.15
N PRO A 442 4.13 -4.86 0.85
CA PRO A 442 3.67 -6.24 0.87
C PRO A 442 2.55 -6.50 -0.14
N ARG A 443 1.92 -5.45 -0.68
CA ARG A 443 0.86 -5.56 -1.70
C ARG A 443 1.39 -5.79 -3.12
N GLN A 444 2.71 -5.68 -3.30
CA GLN A 444 3.34 -5.76 -4.62
C GLN A 444 3.29 -7.19 -5.18
N PRO A 445 2.92 -7.38 -6.47
CA PRO A 445 2.69 -8.70 -7.04
C PRO A 445 3.96 -9.48 -7.38
N ALA A 446 5.11 -8.82 -7.51
CA ALA A 446 6.34 -9.43 -8.02
C ALA A 446 7.50 -9.23 -7.04
N ILE A 447 7.59 -10.13 -6.07
CA ILE A 447 8.63 -10.12 -5.03
C ILE A 447 9.71 -11.13 -5.41
N ASN A 448 10.57 -10.73 -6.33
CA ASN A 448 11.62 -11.61 -6.84
C ASN A 448 12.96 -10.90 -7.03
N HIS A 449 14.02 -11.71 -6.94
CA HIS A 449 15.42 -11.37 -7.13
C HIS A 449 15.86 -11.49 -8.60
N GLN A 450 14.93 -11.64 -9.55
CA GLN A 450 15.28 -11.80 -10.97
C GLN A 450 15.60 -10.48 -11.66
N LEU A 451 15.02 -9.36 -11.21
CA LEU A 451 15.38 -7.99 -11.67
C LEU A 451 16.84 -7.58 -11.34
N SER A 452 17.64 -8.56 -10.96
CA SER A 452 18.73 -8.47 -10.02
C SER A 452 19.78 -9.58 -10.20
N GLU A 453 19.51 -10.57 -11.04
CA GLU A 453 20.33 -11.79 -11.21
C GLU A 453 20.71 -12.48 -9.88
N GLY A 454 19.79 -12.56 -8.91
CA GLY A 454 20.04 -13.25 -7.64
C GLY A 454 21.02 -12.55 -6.69
N SER A 455 21.56 -11.39 -7.09
CA SER A 455 22.59 -10.63 -6.36
C SER A 455 22.08 -9.38 -5.63
N PHE A 456 20.79 -8.99 -5.74
CA PHE A 456 20.45 -7.60 -5.41
C PHE A 456 20.41 -7.24 -3.94
N THR A 457 20.89 -6.01 -3.80
CA THR A 457 20.45 -4.86 -3.03
C THR A 457 18.93 -4.59 -2.81
N VAL A 458 18.04 -5.59 -2.93
CA VAL A 458 16.69 -5.57 -2.35
C VAL A 458 16.68 -6.56 -1.20
N ALA A 459 16.36 -6.08 -0.01
CA ALA A 459 16.00 -6.98 1.07
C ALA A 459 14.93 -7.98 0.57
N PRO A 460 15.10 -9.30 0.78
CA PRO A 460 14.07 -10.26 0.43
C PRO A 460 12.78 -9.89 1.18
N HIS A 461 11.60 -9.86 0.55
CA HIS A 461 10.37 -9.64 1.35
C HIS A 461 9.90 -10.93 2.02
N TYR A 462 10.44 -12.09 1.62
CA TYR A 462 10.16 -13.39 2.23
C TYR A 462 11.45 -14.17 2.42
N GLN A 463 11.46 -15.03 3.42
CA GLN A 463 12.52 -15.99 3.64
C GLN A 463 11.94 -17.38 3.82
N SER A 464 12.72 -18.40 3.47
CA SER A 464 12.36 -19.79 3.71
C SER A 464 13.29 -20.41 4.74
N THR A 465 12.76 -21.20 5.67
CA THR A 465 13.54 -21.91 6.68
C THR A 465 13.20 -23.40 6.67
N LEU A 466 14.12 -24.20 7.22
CA LEU A 466 14.00 -25.64 7.35
C LEU A 466 14.30 -25.99 8.81
N ARG A 467 13.40 -26.75 9.46
CA ARG A 467 13.56 -27.16 10.87
C ARG A 467 13.11 -28.60 11.10
N SER A 468 13.77 -29.27 12.06
CA SER A 468 13.41 -30.62 12.50
C SER A 468 12.30 -30.58 13.55
N VAL A 469 11.41 -31.58 13.53
CA VAL A 469 10.32 -31.71 14.50
C VAL A 469 10.03 -33.17 14.84
N ALA A 470 9.68 -33.45 16.10
CA ALA A 470 9.21 -34.76 16.53
C ALA A 470 7.67 -34.90 16.41
N SER A 471 6.94 -33.79 16.52
CA SER A 471 5.49 -33.69 16.28
C SER A 471 5.17 -32.36 15.58
N PHE A 472 3.95 -32.23 15.05
CA PHE A 472 3.49 -30.96 14.48
C PHE A 472 2.81 -30.04 15.50
N ASP A 473 2.87 -30.37 16.79
CA ASP A 473 2.32 -29.52 17.83
C ASP A 473 3.11 -28.21 17.88
N GLY A 474 2.42 -27.08 17.76
CA GLY A 474 3.06 -25.76 17.64
C GLY A 474 3.88 -25.57 16.36
N ALA A 475 3.72 -26.43 15.34
CA ALA A 475 4.42 -26.25 14.06
C ALA A 475 3.95 -25.01 13.28
N ILE A 476 2.75 -24.55 13.55
CA ILE A 476 2.32 -23.18 13.29
C ILE A 476 1.73 -22.64 14.59
N GLN A 477 2.12 -21.43 14.96
CA GLN A 477 1.58 -20.75 16.12
C GLN A 477 0.30 -20.03 15.71
N THR A 478 -0.81 -20.44 16.33
CA THR A 478 -2.13 -19.91 16.04
C THR A 478 -2.82 -19.49 17.33
N THR A 479 -3.86 -18.70 17.16
CA THR A 479 -4.94 -18.52 18.13
C THR A 479 -5.48 -19.86 18.65
N PRO A 480 -6.06 -19.90 19.86
CA PRO A 480 -6.56 -21.14 20.47
C PRO A 480 -7.59 -21.89 19.62
N ASP A 481 -8.40 -21.17 18.83
CA ASP A 481 -9.37 -21.73 17.90
C ASP A 481 -8.75 -22.12 16.54
N GLY A 482 -7.46 -21.88 16.34
CA GLY A 482 -6.74 -22.16 15.10
C GLY A 482 -7.06 -21.22 13.95
N ARG A 483 -7.94 -20.23 14.15
CA ARG A 483 -8.51 -19.36 13.11
C ARG A 483 -7.44 -18.50 12.44
N CYS A 484 -6.60 -17.89 13.28
CA CYS A 484 -5.58 -16.93 12.88
C CYS A 484 -4.18 -17.37 13.31
N SER A 485 -3.18 -17.10 12.48
CA SER A 485 -1.77 -17.22 12.86
C SER A 485 -1.25 -15.88 13.39
N PHE A 486 -0.38 -15.91 14.40
CA PHE A 486 0.20 -14.68 14.95
C PHE A 486 1.23 -14.07 14.00
N TRP A 487 1.28 -12.74 13.89
CA TRP A 487 2.19 -12.01 13.02
C TRP A 487 2.53 -10.61 13.54
N GLY A 488 3.36 -9.85 12.81
CA GLY A 488 3.81 -8.51 13.21
C GLY A 488 5.01 -8.56 14.16
N ALA A 489 4.79 -8.14 15.42
CA ALA A 489 5.82 -8.05 16.46
C ALA A 489 6.50 -9.40 16.77
N SER A 490 5.76 -10.50 16.63
CA SER A 490 6.26 -11.86 16.76
C SER A 490 5.38 -12.81 15.97
N GLN A 491 5.89 -14.02 15.75
CA GLN A 491 5.15 -15.14 15.19
C GLN A 491 4.62 -16.09 16.28
N SER A 492 4.87 -15.84 17.56
CA SER A 492 4.28 -16.55 18.70
C SER A 492 3.07 -15.80 19.26
N SER A 493 2.53 -16.26 20.39
CA SER A 493 1.40 -15.61 21.08
C SER A 493 1.66 -14.16 21.54
N SER A 494 2.88 -13.64 21.41
CA SER A 494 3.18 -12.21 21.59
C SER A 494 2.97 -11.38 20.31
N GLY A 495 2.67 -12.02 19.18
CA GLY A 495 2.25 -11.38 17.94
C GLY A 495 0.79 -10.97 17.92
N ARG A 496 0.31 -10.54 16.76
CA ARG A 496 -1.07 -10.09 16.51
C ARG A 496 -1.76 -10.98 15.47
N GLU A 497 -3.05 -11.20 15.66
CA GLU A 497 -3.93 -11.95 14.74
C GLU A 497 -4.66 -11.05 13.73
N GLN A 498 -4.75 -9.75 14.04
CA GLN A 498 -5.35 -8.71 13.21
C GLN A 498 -4.39 -7.52 13.14
N LEU A 499 -4.06 -7.08 11.93
CA LEU A 499 -3.12 -6.01 11.61
C LEU A 499 -3.62 -5.18 10.40
N PRO A 500 -4.53 -4.21 10.58
CA PRO A 500 -4.99 -3.37 9.48
C PRO A 500 -4.00 -2.23 9.21
N PHE A 501 -3.34 -2.26 8.06
CA PHE A 501 -2.26 -1.32 7.73
C PHE A 501 -2.66 -0.25 6.71
N PHE A 502 -3.71 -0.50 5.94
CA PHE A 502 -4.19 0.42 4.91
C PHE A 502 -5.70 0.66 5.04
N GLU A 503 -6.10 1.90 4.84
CA GLU A 503 -7.51 2.27 4.81
C GLU A 503 -8.13 1.93 3.45
N ILE A 504 -9.34 1.37 3.50
CA ILE A 504 -10.26 1.40 2.37
C ILE A 504 -11.26 2.54 2.62
N PRO A 505 -11.38 3.52 1.71
CA PRO A 505 -12.34 4.61 1.87
C PRO A 505 -13.75 4.06 1.98
N ARG A 506 -14.46 4.49 3.03
CA ARG A 506 -15.88 4.20 3.25
C ARG A 506 -16.79 5.34 2.80
N GLU A 507 -16.19 6.52 2.63
CA GLU A 507 -16.82 7.79 2.31
C GLU A 507 -15.89 8.60 1.40
N PRO A 508 -16.39 9.61 0.69
CA PRO A 508 -15.55 10.54 -0.08
C PRO A 508 -14.40 11.12 0.73
N LEU A 509 -13.23 11.21 0.08
CA LEU A 509 -12.02 11.75 0.68
C LEU A 509 -12.13 13.27 0.90
N LEU A 510 -11.59 13.75 2.03
CA LEU A 510 -11.56 15.17 2.42
C LEU A 510 -10.13 15.73 2.53
N SER A 511 -9.13 14.84 2.57
CA SER A 511 -7.73 15.20 2.71
C SER A 511 -6.91 14.46 1.67
N MET A 512 -6.00 15.16 1.01
CA MET A 512 -5.12 14.54 0.01
C MET A 512 -4.22 13.48 0.62
N ALA A 513 -3.78 13.66 1.87
CA ALA A 513 -2.93 12.70 2.56
C ALA A 513 -3.60 11.31 2.71
N ALA A 514 -4.92 11.19 2.51
CA ALA A 514 -5.61 9.90 2.50
C ALA A 514 -5.12 8.97 1.37
N PHE A 515 -4.52 9.51 0.31
CA PHE A 515 -3.86 8.71 -0.73
C PHE A 515 -2.64 7.95 -0.23
N GLN A 516 -2.17 8.18 1.01
CA GLN A 516 -1.15 7.33 1.63
C GLN A 516 -1.56 5.85 1.71
N HIS A 517 -2.86 5.57 1.60
CA HIS A 517 -3.42 4.22 1.65
C HIS A 517 -3.58 3.57 0.26
N ALA A 518 -3.50 4.38 -0.81
CA ALA A 518 -3.54 3.89 -2.18
C ALA A 518 -2.22 3.17 -2.54
N ASP A 519 -2.29 2.09 -3.32
CA ASP A 519 -1.09 1.38 -3.83
C ASP A 519 -0.56 2.03 -5.12
N LEU A 520 0.13 3.15 -4.99
CA LEU A 520 0.61 3.99 -6.10
C LEU A 520 1.98 3.56 -6.64
N ALA A 521 2.49 2.39 -6.27
CA ALA A 521 3.65 1.77 -6.92
C ALA A 521 3.27 0.43 -7.54
N SER A 522 3.96 0.09 -8.62
CA SER A 522 3.83 -1.22 -9.26
C SER A 522 5.15 -2.00 -9.22
N SER A 523 5.98 -1.73 -8.22
CA SER A 523 7.28 -2.36 -8.04
C SER A 523 7.63 -2.51 -6.56
N THR A 524 8.48 -3.48 -6.25
CA THR A 524 9.02 -3.73 -4.92
C THR A 524 10.03 -2.70 -4.44
N PHE A 525 10.54 -1.83 -5.34
CA PHE A 525 11.51 -0.79 -4.98
C PHE A 525 10.87 0.48 -4.36
N SER A 526 9.69 0.36 -3.76
CA SER A 526 8.93 1.48 -3.20
C SER A 526 8.35 1.11 -1.84
N ALA A 527 8.24 2.12 -0.97
CA ALA A 527 7.56 2.01 0.31
C ALA A 527 6.05 1.75 0.12
N SER A 528 5.34 1.39 1.19
CA SER A 528 3.90 1.14 1.11
C SER A 528 3.04 2.40 1.11
N ASN A 529 3.39 3.39 1.93
CA ASN A 529 2.61 4.63 2.09
C ASN A 529 3.16 5.75 1.20
N GLN A 530 2.86 5.69 -0.09
CA GLN A 530 3.58 6.44 -1.13
C GLN A 530 3.19 7.92 -1.30
N PHE A 531 2.25 8.45 -0.53
CA PHE A 531 1.80 9.85 -0.64
C PHE A 531 1.79 10.56 0.73
N GLY A 532 2.10 11.86 0.75
CA GLY A 532 2.18 12.69 1.95
C GLY A 532 3.46 12.48 2.78
N ASN A 533 4.09 11.31 2.66
CA ASN A 533 5.42 11.04 3.18
C ASN A 533 6.52 11.43 2.17
N SER A 534 7.75 11.62 2.63
CA SER A 534 8.89 11.93 1.74
C SER A 534 10.23 11.47 2.29
N TRP A 535 10.32 10.22 2.76
CA TRP A 535 11.62 9.61 3.06
C TRP A 535 12.40 9.38 1.77
N ALA A 536 13.72 9.50 1.85
CA ALA A 536 14.57 9.13 0.73
C ALA A 536 14.44 7.64 0.41
N SER A 537 14.32 7.33 -0.88
CA SER A 537 14.22 5.95 -1.36
C SER A 537 15.39 5.10 -0.83
N PRO A 538 15.12 3.88 -0.34
CA PRO A 538 16.17 2.95 0.07
C PRO A 538 16.95 2.36 -1.13
N TYR A 539 16.56 2.70 -2.36
CA TYR A 539 17.14 2.20 -3.61
C TYR A 539 17.78 3.28 -4.50
N LEU A 540 17.71 4.56 -4.09
CA LEU A 540 18.31 5.69 -4.81
C LEU A 540 19.18 6.51 -3.87
N ALA A 541 20.24 7.12 -4.40
CA ALA A 541 20.96 8.16 -3.67
C ALA A 541 20.00 9.33 -3.33
N SER A 542 20.15 9.95 -2.16
CA SER A 542 19.27 11.04 -1.71
C SER A 542 19.30 12.27 -2.62
N ASN A 543 20.31 12.45 -3.46
CA ASN A 543 20.35 13.52 -4.46
C ASN A 543 19.67 13.15 -5.80
N ARG A 544 18.85 12.10 -5.85
CA ARG A 544 18.09 11.69 -7.05
C ARG A 544 16.66 11.29 -6.69
N VAL A 545 15.77 11.36 -7.68
CA VAL A 545 14.35 10.96 -7.57
C VAL A 545 13.94 9.90 -8.60
N GLY A 546 14.86 9.52 -9.49
CA GLY A 546 14.64 8.44 -10.46
C GLY A 546 15.94 8.01 -11.13
N LYS A 547 16.01 6.74 -11.54
CA LYS A 547 17.12 6.18 -12.33
C LYS A 547 16.62 4.97 -13.12
N VAL A 548 17.12 4.80 -14.35
CA VAL A 548 17.04 3.51 -15.03
C VAL A 548 18.33 2.74 -14.73
N SER A 549 18.20 1.60 -14.05
CA SER A 549 19.33 0.74 -13.69
C SER A 549 19.52 -0.34 -14.74
N THR A 550 20.62 -0.28 -15.50
CA THR A 550 21.01 -1.31 -16.47
C THR A 550 21.97 -2.35 -15.90
N THR A 551 22.31 -2.23 -14.61
CA THR A 551 23.37 -3.02 -13.98
C THR A 551 23.11 -4.53 -14.02
N TYR A 552 21.85 -4.97 -14.13
CA TYR A 552 21.46 -6.39 -13.98
C TYR A 552 20.39 -6.87 -14.98
N VAL A 553 19.79 -5.95 -15.73
CA VAL A 553 18.90 -6.29 -16.85
C VAL A 553 19.26 -5.36 -17.99
N ALA A 554 19.64 -5.93 -19.14
CA ALA A 554 20.12 -5.16 -20.29
C ALA A 554 19.13 -4.09 -20.78
N ALA A 555 17.83 -4.37 -20.68
CA ALA A 555 16.75 -3.43 -21.02
C ALA A 555 16.58 -2.27 -20.01
N GLY A 556 17.17 -2.39 -18.81
CA GLY A 556 17.06 -1.43 -17.72
C GLY A 556 15.83 -1.62 -16.83
N VAL A 557 15.97 -1.37 -15.53
CA VAL A 557 14.89 -1.36 -14.54
C VAL A 557 14.68 0.08 -14.05
N PRO A 558 13.50 0.71 -14.27
CA PRO A 558 13.24 2.03 -13.74
C PRO A 558 12.98 1.96 -12.23
N ILE A 559 13.67 2.81 -11.47
CA ILE A 559 13.51 2.96 -10.03
C ILE A 559 13.12 4.42 -9.78
N TYR A 560 12.03 4.62 -9.05
CA TYR A 560 11.50 5.94 -8.74
C TYR A 560 11.52 6.18 -7.23
N ASP A 561 11.73 7.44 -6.85
CA ASP A 561 11.29 7.93 -5.54
C ASP A 561 9.80 8.30 -5.65
N SER A 562 8.93 7.28 -5.54
CA SER A 562 7.48 7.45 -5.70
C SER A 562 6.89 8.45 -4.69
N LEU A 563 7.46 8.49 -3.47
CA LEU A 563 7.06 9.42 -2.42
C LEU A 563 7.26 10.86 -2.88
N TYR A 564 8.47 11.18 -3.34
CA TYR A 564 8.80 12.51 -3.82
C TYR A 564 7.93 12.92 -5.02
N LEU A 565 7.84 12.05 -6.02
CA LEU A 565 7.24 12.36 -7.31
C LEU A 565 5.72 12.47 -7.26
N THR A 566 5.04 11.68 -6.42
CA THR A 566 3.57 11.82 -6.25
C THR A 566 3.22 13.10 -5.49
N ASN A 567 4.02 13.50 -4.50
CA ASN A 567 3.85 14.77 -3.81
C ASN A 567 3.99 15.96 -4.78
N GLU A 568 5.04 15.96 -5.61
CA GLU A 568 5.27 16.96 -6.66
C GLU A 568 4.11 17.05 -7.66
N ALA A 569 3.54 15.90 -8.01
CA ALA A 569 2.45 15.83 -8.97
C ALA A 569 1.13 16.44 -8.46
N LEU A 570 0.86 16.33 -7.15
CA LEU A 570 -0.50 16.52 -6.63
C LEU A 570 -0.66 17.75 -5.72
N TRP A 571 0.23 17.99 -4.76
CA TRP A 571 -0.03 18.91 -3.62
C TRP A 571 -0.41 20.35 -4.03
N ASP A 572 0.18 20.84 -5.11
CA ASP A 572 0.02 22.23 -5.53
C ASP A 572 -1.15 22.45 -6.47
N GLY A 573 -1.53 21.45 -7.27
CA GLY A 573 -2.54 21.59 -8.33
C GLY A 573 -3.94 21.09 -7.96
N TYR A 574 -4.08 20.30 -6.89
CA TYR A 574 -5.32 19.59 -6.59
C TYR A 574 -5.75 19.76 -5.13
N PHE A 575 -7.04 19.54 -4.84
CA PHE A 575 -7.60 19.54 -3.48
C PHE A 575 -8.91 18.74 -3.42
N PHE A 576 -9.48 18.61 -2.22
CA PHE A 576 -10.81 18.07 -1.97
C PHE A 576 -11.69 19.15 -1.30
N SER A 577 -12.75 19.56 -1.99
CA SER A 577 -13.77 20.50 -1.50
C SER A 577 -14.75 19.86 -0.50
N GLY A 578 -14.91 18.54 -0.55
CA GLY A 578 -15.98 17.83 0.14
C GLY A 578 -17.34 17.89 -0.56
N ALA A 579 -17.41 18.41 -1.80
CA ALA A 579 -18.60 18.34 -2.65
C ALA A 579 -18.70 16.94 -3.29
N ALA A 580 -19.37 16.01 -2.60
CA ALA A 580 -19.48 14.62 -3.01
C ALA A 580 -20.82 14.02 -2.57
N PRO A 581 -21.33 12.98 -3.27
CA PRO A 581 -22.55 12.30 -2.85
C PRO A 581 -22.37 11.61 -1.49
N ARG A 582 -23.47 11.47 -0.76
CA ARG A 582 -23.51 10.65 0.46
C ARG A 582 -23.92 9.23 0.11
N LEU A 583 -23.03 8.28 0.35
CA LEU A 583 -23.20 6.88 0.01
C LEU A 583 -23.33 6.02 1.28
N ARG A 584 -24.17 5.00 1.21
CA ARG A 584 -24.23 3.93 2.21
C ARG A 584 -23.92 2.59 1.55
N PRO A 585 -23.11 1.71 2.17
CA PRO A 585 -22.89 0.36 1.66
C PRO A 585 -24.21 -0.37 1.40
N ALA A 586 -24.25 -1.15 0.32
CA ALA A 586 -25.39 -2.01 0.02
C ALA A 586 -25.66 -2.98 1.18
N SER A 587 -26.90 -3.40 1.39
CA SER A 587 -27.20 -4.37 2.45
C SER A 587 -26.57 -5.74 2.20
N SER A 588 -26.39 -6.13 0.93
CA SER A 588 -25.78 -7.39 0.49
C SER A 588 -24.97 -7.17 -0.79
N GLY A 589 -24.02 -8.06 -1.07
CA GLY A 589 -23.22 -8.05 -2.29
C GLY A 589 -22.68 -9.45 -2.63
N ASP A 590 -22.06 -9.56 -3.80
CA ASP A 590 -21.40 -10.78 -4.28
C ASP A 590 -20.03 -10.37 -4.88
N PRO A 591 -18.90 -10.96 -4.41
CA PRO A 591 -17.58 -10.70 -4.96
C PRO A 591 -17.47 -10.84 -6.48
N GLN A 592 -18.26 -11.73 -7.10
CA GLN A 592 -18.26 -11.95 -8.55
C GLN A 592 -18.81 -10.78 -9.38
N SER A 593 -19.60 -9.90 -8.75
CA SER A 593 -20.28 -8.81 -9.44
C SER A 593 -20.12 -7.43 -8.81
N ALA A 594 -19.56 -7.33 -7.59
CA ALA A 594 -19.47 -6.08 -6.84
C ALA A 594 -18.80 -4.93 -7.61
N TRP A 595 -17.87 -5.24 -8.51
CA TRP A 595 -17.14 -4.26 -9.32
C TRP A 595 -17.73 -4.03 -10.72
N LYS A 596 -18.77 -4.75 -11.13
CA LYS A 596 -19.38 -4.60 -12.47
C LYS A 596 -20.20 -3.32 -12.61
N SER A 597 -20.76 -2.82 -11.52
CA SER A 597 -21.49 -1.57 -11.43
C SER A 597 -21.43 -1.03 -10.00
N SER A 598 -21.80 0.23 -9.79
CA SER A 598 -22.05 0.73 -8.44
C SER A 598 -23.20 -0.06 -7.81
N ILE A 599 -23.02 -0.47 -6.55
CA ILE A 599 -24.02 -1.20 -5.76
C ILE A 599 -24.41 -0.47 -4.47
N ALA A 600 -23.62 0.53 -4.05
CA ALA A 600 -23.92 1.34 -2.89
C ALA A 600 -25.24 2.11 -3.06
N THR A 601 -25.93 2.35 -1.94
CA THR A 601 -27.12 3.19 -1.90
C THR A 601 -26.71 4.66 -1.87
N VAL A 602 -27.25 5.46 -2.79
CA VAL A 602 -27.09 6.92 -2.75
C VAL A 602 -28.11 7.50 -1.78
N GLU A 603 -27.66 7.97 -0.62
CA GLU A 603 -28.53 8.62 0.37
C GLU A 603 -28.79 10.09 0.01
N ARG A 604 -27.80 10.74 -0.60
CA ARG A 604 -27.88 12.12 -1.08
C ARG A 604 -27.04 12.25 -2.34
N SER A 605 -27.65 12.72 -3.43
CA SER A 605 -26.94 12.93 -4.70
C SER A 605 -25.97 14.11 -4.60
N LEU A 606 -24.98 14.16 -5.51
CA LEU A 606 -24.07 15.29 -5.62
C LEU A 606 -24.81 16.61 -5.88
N GLU A 607 -25.78 16.58 -6.81
CA GLU A 607 -26.67 17.71 -7.10
C GLU A 607 -27.34 18.24 -5.84
N LYS A 608 -27.97 17.37 -5.04
CA LYS A 608 -28.62 17.78 -3.80
C LYS A 608 -27.64 18.33 -2.75
N VAL A 609 -26.40 17.83 -2.72
CA VAL A 609 -25.36 18.38 -1.85
C VAL A 609 -25.00 19.81 -2.26
N LEU A 610 -24.88 20.08 -3.56
CA LEU A 610 -24.57 21.41 -4.08
C LEU A 610 -25.74 22.38 -3.89
N ASP A 611 -26.97 21.96 -4.20
CA ASP A 611 -28.19 22.76 -4.01
C ASP A 611 -28.30 23.29 -2.59
N ASP A 612 -28.26 22.40 -1.60
CA ASP A 612 -28.42 22.74 -0.20
C ASP A 612 -27.25 23.61 0.31
N PHE A 613 -26.03 23.36 -0.17
CA PHE A 613 -24.87 24.16 0.21
C PHE A 613 -24.94 25.58 -0.33
N VAL A 614 -25.42 25.76 -1.56
CA VAL A 614 -25.55 27.09 -2.17
C VAL A 614 -26.74 27.85 -1.57
N ASP A 615 -27.83 27.15 -1.22
CA ASP A 615 -29.02 27.71 -0.56
C ASP A 615 -28.76 28.14 0.89
N ASP A 616 -28.16 27.27 1.70
CA ASP A 616 -27.79 27.54 3.10
C ASP A 616 -26.40 26.97 3.43
N PRO A 617 -25.31 27.67 3.10
CA PRO A 617 -23.94 27.17 3.31
C PRO A 617 -23.55 27.02 4.79
N GLN A 618 -24.29 27.65 5.71
CA GLN A 618 -24.02 27.53 7.15
C GLN A 618 -24.75 26.32 7.76
N GLY A 619 -26.01 26.10 7.40
CA GLY A 619 -26.78 24.94 7.83
C GLY A 619 -26.42 23.64 7.10
N ASN A 620 -25.98 23.75 5.84
CA ASN A 620 -25.62 22.63 4.97
C ASN A 620 -24.21 22.77 4.38
N PRO A 621 -23.15 22.79 5.22
CA PRO A 621 -21.79 22.89 4.72
C PRO A 621 -21.43 21.67 3.84
N LEU A 622 -20.45 21.88 2.95
CA LEU A 622 -19.78 20.76 2.25
C LEU A 622 -19.11 19.82 3.27
N GLY A 623 -18.72 18.62 2.82
CA GLY A 623 -18.03 17.64 3.67
C GLY A 623 -16.78 18.19 4.35
N ASN A 624 -16.11 19.17 3.72
CA ASN A 624 -15.14 20.02 4.40
C ASN A 624 -15.80 21.35 4.80
N SER A 625 -16.18 21.48 6.07
CA SER A 625 -16.88 22.66 6.60
C SER A 625 -16.05 23.95 6.62
N ARG A 626 -14.74 23.86 6.36
CA ARG A 626 -13.84 25.00 6.20
C ARG A 626 -13.99 25.66 4.83
N MET A 627 -14.67 25.01 3.88
CA MET A 627 -14.99 25.57 2.58
C MET A 627 -16.20 26.49 2.70
N ARG A 628 -15.99 27.80 2.55
CA ARG A 628 -17.03 28.82 2.58
C ARG A 628 -17.41 29.24 1.18
N LEU A 629 -18.71 29.38 0.94
CA LEU A 629 -19.21 29.86 -0.35
C LEU A 629 -18.73 31.29 -0.61
N PHE A 630 -18.12 31.49 -1.77
CA PHE A 630 -17.85 32.79 -2.35
C PHE A 630 -18.68 32.93 -3.63
N ASN A 631 -19.82 33.62 -3.53
CA ASN A 631 -20.68 33.85 -4.68
C ASN A 631 -20.27 35.15 -5.38
N SER A 632 -19.71 35.03 -6.59
CA SER A 632 -19.29 36.14 -7.46
C SER A 632 -20.43 36.71 -8.33
N GLY A 633 -21.67 36.66 -7.84
CA GLY A 633 -22.84 37.27 -8.49
C GLY A 633 -23.69 36.32 -9.35
N TYR A 634 -23.52 35.01 -9.18
CA TYR A 634 -24.37 33.99 -9.79
C TYR A 634 -25.65 33.79 -8.97
N THR A 635 -26.75 33.44 -9.63
CA THR A 635 -27.90 32.84 -8.92
C THR A 635 -27.54 31.46 -8.39
N ASN A 636 -28.31 30.95 -7.42
CA ASN A 636 -28.05 29.64 -6.84
C ASN A 636 -28.13 28.54 -7.90
N GLU A 637 -29.16 28.59 -8.75
CA GLU A 637 -29.39 27.65 -9.85
C GLU A 637 -28.26 27.70 -10.88
N GLU A 638 -27.85 28.89 -11.33
CA GLU A 638 -26.75 29.03 -12.29
C GLU A 638 -25.42 28.48 -11.74
N LEU A 639 -25.17 28.68 -10.44
CA LEU A 639 -23.97 28.16 -9.81
C LEU A 639 -23.99 26.63 -9.74
N VAL A 640 -25.10 26.03 -9.33
CA VAL A 640 -25.21 24.56 -9.25
C VAL A 640 -25.05 23.93 -10.64
N ASP A 641 -25.75 24.43 -11.66
CA ASP A 641 -25.63 23.95 -13.05
C ASP A 641 -24.17 24.02 -13.53
N ARG A 642 -23.52 25.16 -13.28
CA ARG A 642 -22.11 25.39 -13.64
C ARG A 642 -21.14 24.41 -12.95
N LEU A 643 -21.43 23.99 -11.73
CA LEU A 643 -20.60 23.07 -10.95
C LEU A 643 -20.89 21.59 -11.27
N LEU A 644 -22.07 21.27 -11.79
CA LEU A 644 -22.44 19.93 -12.25
C LEU A 644 -21.91 19.60 -13.65
N GLU A 645 -21.56 20.62 -14.45
CA GLU A 645 -20.83 20.39 -15.71
C GLU A 645 -19.49 19.66 -15.47
N PRO A 646 -18.97 18.89 -16.46
CA PRO A 646 -17.69 18.22 -16.31
C PRO A 646 -16.52 19.14 -15.90
N ALA A 647 -16.50 20.36 -16.42
CA ALA A 647 -15.52 21.39 -16.07
C ALA A 647 -15.76 22.04 -14.69
N GLY A 648 -16.83 21.69 -13.96
CA GLY A 648 -17.10 22.18 -12.61
C GLY A 648 -15.95 21.93 -11.64
N CYS A 649 -15.23 20.83 -11.80
CA CYS A 649 -14.03 20.50 -11.03
C CYS A 649 -12.89 21.52 -11.16
N THR A 650 -12.80 22.26 -12.28
CA THR A 650 -11.79 23.33 -12.47
C THR A 650 -12.32 24.71 -12.06
N ARG A 651 -13.62 24.82 -11.74
CA ARG A 651 -14.31 26.08 -11.46
C ARG A 651 -14.66 26.24 -9.99
N ILE A 652 -14.98 25.16 -9.27
CA ILE A 652 -15.45 25.24 -7.88
C ILE A 652 -14.50 26.02 -6.95
N ALA A 653 -13.19 25.96 -7.18
CA ALA A 653 -12.22 26.73 -6.41
C ALA A 653 -12.39 28.25 -6.50
N SER A 654 -13.01 28.79 -7.56
CA SER A 654 -13.32 30.22 -7.66
C SER A 654 -14.54 30.63 -6.85
N HIS A 655 -15.32 29.65 -6.39
CA HIS A 655 -16.53 29.82 -5.60
C HIS A 655 -16.35 29.40 -4.14
N LEU A 656 -15.10 29.13 -3.73
CA LEU A 656 -14.77 28.71 -2.37
C LEU A 656 -13.65 29.56 -1.77
N ILE A 657 -13.77 29.81 -0.48
CA ILE A 657 -12.73 30.39 0.39
C ILE A 657 -12.45 29.42 1.54
N VAL A 658 -11.19 29.29 1.93
CA VAL A 658 -10.76 28.42 3.03
C VAL A 658 -10.73 29.20 4.35
N ASP A 659 -11.63 28.85 5.26
CA ASP A 659 -11.74 29.44 6.60
C ASP A 659 -10.60 28.97 7.53
N GLY A 660 -9.82 29.88 8.06
CA GLY A 660 -8.66 29.60 8.90
C GLY A 660 -7.48 29.00 8.12
N ALA A 661 -7.25 29.43 6.88
CA ALA A 661 -6.10 29.00 6.10
C ALA A 661 -4.78 29.35 6.82
N PHE A 662 -3.90 28.36 6.94
CA PHE A 662 -2.66 28.43 7.72
C PHE A 662 -1.43 28.48 6.80
N ASN A 663 -0.57 29.47 7.01
CA ASN A 663 0.67 29.60 6.23
C ASN A 663 1.77 28.70 6.82
N ILE A 664 2.18 27.68 6.05
CA ILE A 664 3.24 26.73 6.44
C ILE A 664 4.62 27.38 6.67
N ASN A 665 4.81 28.62 6.22
CA ASN A 665 6.03 29.39 6.44
C ASN A 665 6.02 30.16 7.77
N SER A 666 4.98 29.99 8.60
CA SER A 666 4.95 30.59 9.94
C SER A 666 6.17 30.15 10.76
N THR A 667 6.85 31.12 11.36
CA THR A 667 7.93 30.90 12.34
C THR A 667 7.48 31.19 13.77
N ASP A 668 6.18 31.39 13.96
CA ASP A 668 5.52 31.58 15.25
C ASP A 668 5.19 30.21 15.85
N LEU A 669 5.74 29.95 17.04
CA LEU A 669 5.56 28.70 17.76
C LEU A 669 4.11 28.49 18.23
N GLU A 670 3.50 29.52 18.79
CA GLU A 670 2.14 29.46 19.34
C GLU A 670 1.12 29.22 18.22
N ALA A 671 1.36 29.80 17.03
CA ALA A 671 0.54 29.55 15.85
C ALA A 671 0.57 28.07 15.44
N TRP A 672 1.74 27.43 15.44
CA TRP A 672 1.86 26.00 15.15
C TRP A 672 1.23 25.13 16.25
N VAL A 673 1.39 25.48 17.53
CA VAL A 673 0.74 24.77 18.64
C VAL A 673 -0.78 24.83 18.51
N ALA A 674 -1.34 26.02 18.31
CA ALA A 674 -2.78 26.21 18.14
C ALA A 674 -3.31 25.43 16.93
N PHE A 675 -2.58 25.45 15.82
CA PHE A 675 -2.95 24.76 14.60
C PHE A 675 -2.92 23.23 14.74
N LEU A 676 -1.84 22.68 15.31
CA LEU A 676 -1.70 21.24 15.52
C LEU A 676 -2.69 20.70 16.56
N SER A 677 -3.14 21.54 17.51
CA SER A 677 -4.12 21.19 18.54
C SER A 677 -5.56 21.07 18.03
N GLY A 678 -5.81 21.10 16.71
CA GLY A 678 -7.17 21.14 16.14
C GLY A 678 -8.08 19.97 16.55
N LEU A 679 -7.51 18.80 16.87
CA LEU A 679 -8.24 17.63 17.37
C LEU A 679 -8.15 17.44 18.89
N ARG A 680 -7.63 18.42 19.62
CA ARG A 680 -7.52 18.35 21.08
C ARG A 680 -8.92 18.21 21.69
N ASP A 681 -9.07 17.25 22.59
CA ASP A 681 -10.32 16.89 23.28
C ASP A 681 -11.51 16.54 22.35
N GLN A 682 -11.26 16.26 21.07
CA GLN A 682 -12.31 15.81 20.16
C GLN A 682 -12.58 14.32 20.34
N ALA A 683 -13.83 13.96 20.65
CA ALA A 683 -14.27 12.58 20.69
C ALA A 683 -14.60 12.11 19.26
N PHE A 684 -14.14 10.91 18.91
CA PHE A 684 -14.53 10.20 17.70
C PHE A 684 -14.64 8.70 17.98
N ASP A 685 -15.36 8.01 17.10
CA ASP A 685 -15.58 6.58 17.20
C ASP A 685 -14.30 5.80 16.87
N VAL A 686 -13.92 4.91 17.78
CA VAL A 686 -12.80 3.99 17.63
C VAL A 686 -13.33 2.57 17.62
N ILE A 687 -13.03 1.84 16.56
CA ILE A 687 -13.56 0.48 16.37
C ILE A 687 -12.84 -0.47 17.33
N GLY A 688 -13.59 -1.05 18.27
CA GLY A 688 -13.06 -2.03 19.21
C GLY A 688 -12.07 -1.46 20.23
N GLY A 689 -12.14 -0.16 20.52
CA GLY A 689 -11.31 0.48 21.54
C GLY A 689 -11.92 1.75 22.12
N SER A 690 -11.12 2.50 22.88
CA SER A 690 -11.57 3.69 23.60
C SER A 690 -11.47 4.97 22.78
N SER A 691 -12.45 5.86 22.92
CA SER A 691 -12.35 7.24 22.41
C SER A 691 -11.14 7.97 23.03
N PRO A 692 -10.57 8.97 22.33
CA PRO A 692 -9.42 9.73 22.83
C PRO A 692 -9.63 10.32 24.22
N SER A 693 -8.58 10.30 25.05
CA SER A 693 -8.56 10.88 26.40
C SER A 693 -8.53 12.42 26.39
N ASN A 694 -9.02 13.04 27.47
CA ASN A 694 -8.88 14.48 27.73
C ASN A 694 -7.40 14.92 27.82
N SER A 695 -7.09 16.13 27.37
CA SER A 695 -5.78 16.80 27.41
C SER A 695 -4.68 16.23 26.51
N SER A 696 -5.06 15.62 25.39
CA SER A 696 -4.14 15.16 24.35
C SER A 696 -4.73 15.42 22.97
N THR A 697 -3.87 15.43 21.95
CA THR A 697 -4.28 15.64 20.55
C THR A 697 -4.04 14.38 19.73
N ALA A 698 -5.07 13.88 19.06
CA ALA A 698 -4.98 12.68 18.23
C ALA A 698 -4.48 12.98 16.81
N PHE A 699 -3.65 12.09 16.28
CA PHE A 699 -3.19 12.05 14.89
C PHE A 699 -3.51 10.69 14.28
N PRO A 700 -4.80 10.40 13.99
CA PRO A 700 -5.19 9.12 13.45
C PRO A 700 -4.81 9.01 11.96
N ARG A 701 -4.12 7.92 11.61
CA ARG A 701 -3.82 7.57 10.23
C ARG A 701 -5.07 7.21 9.43
N PHE A 702 -5.99 6.54 10.10
CA PHE A 702 -7.25 6.05 9.56
C PHE A 702 -8.37 7.03 9.95
N ARG A 703 -9.30 7.29 9.03
CA ARG A 703 -10.54 8.00 9.35
C ARG A 703 -11.42 7.21 10.31
N HIS A 704 -11.34 5.88 10.25
CA HIS A 704 -11.97 4.97 11.21
C HIS A 704 -10.88 4.15 11.92
N PRO A 705 -10.23 4.73 12.93
CA PRO A 705 -9.18 4.04 13.67
C PRO A 705 -9.75 2.87 14.48
N THR A 706 -8.90 1.88 14.71
CA THR A 706 -9.19 0.69 15.53
C THR A 706 -8.37 0.73 16.82
N GLY A 707 -8.68 -0.17 17.76
CA GLY A 707 -7.80 -0.47 18.90
C GLY A 707 -7.65 0.67 19.91
N GLU A 708 -6.62 0.58 20.75
CA GLU A 708 -6.37 1.59 21.79
C GLU A 708 -5.40 2.67 21.33
N PHE A 709 -5.50 3.86 21.92
CA PHE A 709 -4.52 4.93 21.69
C PHE A 709 -3.11 4.44 22.09
N ASN A 710 -2.11 4.83 21.31
CA ASN A 710 -0.71 4.43 21.45
C ASN A 710 -0.42 2.91 21.32
N ASP A 711 -1.38 2.07 20.92
CA ASP A 711 -1.06 0.74 20.40
C ASP A 711 -0.35 0.89 19.04
N ASN A 712 0.92 0.47 19.02
CA ASN A 712 1.78 0.56 17.85
C ASN A 712 1.25 -0.18 16.62
N TRP A 713 0.45 -1.23 16.82
CA TRP A 713 0.10 -2.17 15.77
C TRP A 713 -1.32 -1.99 15.26
N ASN A 714 -2.28 -1.73 16.16
CA ASN A 714 -3.70 -1.67 15.83
C ASN A 714 -4.37 -0.35 16.22
N GLY A 715 -3.61 0.61 16.77
CA GLY A 715 -4.11 1.86 17.33
C GLY A 715 -3.84 3.10 16.49
N PHE A 716 -3.86 4.25 17.17
CA PHE A 716 -3.52 5.56 16.61
C PHE A 716 -2.66 6.36 17.59
N ARG A 717 -1.99 7.41 17.10
CA ARG A 717 -1.12 8.25 17.93
C ARG A 717 -1.85 9.40 18.59
N MET A 718 -1.48 9.66 19.84
CA MET A 718 -1.89 10.84 20.59
C MET A 718 -0.66 11.52 21.19
N LEU A 719 -0.61 12.85 21.08
CA LEU A 719 0.47 13.66 21.64
C LEU A 719 -0.06 14.47 22.83
N SER A 720 0.71 14.48 23.92
CA SER A 720 0.46 15.40 25.04
C SER A 720 0.75 16.84 24.62
N ASP A 721 0.26 17.81 25.39
CA ASP A 721 0.54 19.24 25.15
C ASP A 721 2.06 19.54 25.11
N SER A 722 2.86 18.83 25.92
CA SER A 722 4.34 19.00 25.91
C SER A 722 4.99 18.41 24.66
N GLN A 723 4.53 17.24 24.21
CA GLN A 723 5.02 16.62 22.96
C GLN A 723 4.61 17.45 21.74
N LEU A 724 3.42 18.06 21.77
CA LEU A 724 2.93 18.92 20.71
C LEU A 724 3.71 20.25 20.64
N LEU A 725 4.06 20.83 21.80
CA LEU A 725 4.94 21.99 21.88
C LEU A 725 6.34 21.67 21.32
N GLU A 726 6.89 20.50 21.64
CA GLU A 726 8.17 20.05 21.11
C GLU A 726 8.12 19.84 19.59
N LEU A 727 7.05 19.20 19.10
CA LEU A 727 6.82 19.03 17.66
C LEU A 727 6.72 20.38 16.94
N ALA A 728 5.93 21.32 17.47
CA ALA A 728 5.80 22.66 16.91
C ALA A 728 7.13 23.41 16.89
N THR A 729 7.92 23.32 17.97
CA THR A 729 9.27 23.90 18.07
C THR A 729 10.18 23.36 16.97
N ASN A 730 10.18 22.05 16.77
CA ASN A 730 11.00 21.40 15.75
C ASN A 730 10.49 21.66 14.32
N ILE A 731 9.17 21.83 14.12
CA ILE A 731 8.62 22.28 12.82
C ILE A 731 9.11 23.69 12.50
N VAL A 732 9.04 24.63 13.44
CA VAL A 732 9.57 26.01 13.24
C VAL A 732 11.06 25.98 12.91
N ALA A 733 11.83 25.12 13.57
CA ALA A 733 13.26 24.95 13.26
C ALA A 733 13.48 24.45 11.81
N GLU A 734 12.72 23.46 11.36
CA GLU A 734 12.79 22.96 9.98
C GLU A 734 12.28 24.00 8.95
N VAL A 735 11.25 24.79 9.28
CA VAL A 735 10.78 25.92 8.46
C VAL A 735 11.90 26.96 8.30
N ARG A 736 12.59 27.35 9.39
CA ARG A 736 13.72 28.29 9.32
C ARG A 736 14.91 27.75 8.53
N LYS A 737 15.14 26.43 8.58
CA LYS A 737 16.26 25.77 7.90
C LYS A 737 16.00 25.55 6.41
N ARG A 738 14.75 25.28 6.04
CA ARG A 738 14.37 24.87 4.68
C ARG A 738 13.64 25.95 3.89
N GLY A 739 12.87 26.78 4.56
CA GLY A 739 11.99 27.75 3.95
C GLY A 739 12.65 29.12 3.66
N PRO A 740 11.84 30.10 3.23
CA PRO A 740 10.41 29.96 2.96
C PRO A 740 10.14 29.01 1.79
N PHE A 741 9.21 28.09 1.98
CA PHE A 741 8.72 27.17 0.97
C PHE A 741 7.83 27.92 -0.03
N LEU A 742 8.07 27.71 -1.31
CA LEU A 742 7.32 28.34 -2.40
C LEU A 742 6.06 27.55 -2.78
N SER A 743 5.98 26.27 -2.40
CA SER A 743 4.88 25.35 -2.69
C SER A 743 4.64 24.36 -1.54
N LEU A 744 3.46 23.71 -1.53
CA LEU A 744 3.16 22.64 -0.59
C LEU A 744 4.01 21.40 -0.88
N ALA A 745 4.23 21.06 -2.16
CA ALA A 745 5.10 19.93 -2.49
C ALA A 745 6.52 20.13 -1.95
N GLU A 746 7.06 21.35 -1.99
CA GLU A 746 8.39 21.67 -1.44
C GLU A 746 8.45 21.48 0.09
N PHE A 747 7.39 21.85 0.81
CA PHE A 747 7.28 21.67 2.26
C PHE A 747 7.19 20.20 2.67
N VAL A 748 6.37 19.45 1.94
CA VAL A 748 6.17 18.02 2.17
C VAL A 748 7.43 17.23 1.78
N ASN A 749 8.13 17.63 0.71
CA ASN A 749 9.25 16.86 0.19
C ASN A 749 10.56 17.07 0.95
N ARG A 750 11.36 16.01 1.00
CA ARG A 750 12.80 16.09 1.29
C ARG A 750 13.51 16.95 0.22
N ARG A 751 14.67 17.52 0.56
CA ARG A 751 15.52 18.14 -0.47
C ARG A 751 16.20 17.06 -1.33
N VAL A 752 16.47 17.35 -2.59
CA VAL A 752 17.16 16.42 -3.49
C VAL A 752 18.68 16.66 -3.39
N GLU A 753 19.25 16.33 -2.22
CA GLU A 753 20.66 16.56 -1.90
C GLU A 753 21.23 15.48 -0.97
N SER A 754 22.56 15.48 -0.78
CA SER A 754 23.28 14.46 -0.01
C SER A 754 23.41 14.76 1.50
N THR A 755 22.77 15.84 1.99
CA THR A 755 22.78 16.23 3.41
C THR A 755 21.62 15.55 4.16
N ASP A 756 21.52 15.80 5.48
CA ASP A 756 20.38 15.32 6.28
C ASP A 756 19.03 15.88 5.82
N LEU A 757 19.00 17.05 5.17
CA LEU A 757 17.76 17.60 4.59
C LEU A 757 17.21 16.73 3.45
N GLY A 758 18.07 15.93 2.85
CA GLY A 758 17.70 14.99 1.80
C GLY A 758 17.19 13.65 2.29
N ARG A 759 17.08 13.41 3.61
CA ARG A 759 16.62 12.12 4.17
C ARG A 759 15.11 12.03 4.35
N SER A 760 14.45 13.14 4.67
CA SER A 760 12.99 13.20 4.88
C SER A 760 12.43 14.62 4.68
N GLY A 761 11.10 14.72 4.53
CA GLY A 761 10.36 15.99 4.54
C GLY A 761 10.44 16.74 5.86
N ALA A 762 9.96 18.00 5.88
CA ALA A 762 10.12 18.93 7.00
C ALA A 762 9.43 18.43 8.28
N ILE A 763 8.18 17.99 8.20
CA ILE A 763 7.43 17.50 9.36
C ILE A 763 8.04 16.19 9.86
N GLN A 764 8.44 15.27 8.97
CA GLN A 764 9.06 14.03 9.41
C GLN A 764 10.40 14.26 10.12
N ALA A 765 11.20 15.22 9.65
CA ALA A 765 12.43 15.62 10.32
C ALA A 765 12.12 16.18 11.72
N ALA A 766 11.07 17.00 11.86
CA ALA A 766 10.64 17.52 13.15
C ALA A 766 10.15 16.41 14.11
N ILE A 767 9.36 15.44 13.62
CA ILE A 767 8.93 14.26 14.38
C ILE A 767 10.14 13.48 14.91
N ASN A 768 11.14 13.25 14.06
CA ASN A 768 12.35 12.52 14.44
C ASN A 768 13.15 13.29 15.51
N SER A 769 13.31 14.61 15.35
CA SER A 769 14.00 15.47 16.34
C SER A 769 13.28 15.55 17.68
N SER A 770 11.95 15.38 17.68
CA SER A 770 11.11 15.36 18.87
C SER A 770 11.05 13.98 19.57
N ASN A 771 11.74 12.97 19.01
CA ASN A 771 11.78 11.59 19.53
C ASN A 771 10.40 10.95 19.79
N LEU A 772 9.35 11.36 19.07
CA LEU A 772 7.97 10.93 19.32
C LEU A 772 7.70 9.45 19.01
N ASN A 773 8.58 8.84 18.22
CA ASN A 773 8.45 7.45 17.79
C ASN A 773 9.30 6.47 18.60
N ALA A 774 9.94 6.89 19.70
CA ALA A 774 10.80 6.03 20.50
C ALA A 774 10.12 4.72 20.90
N ASP A 775 8.85 4.80 21.32
CA ASP A 775 8.05 3.63 21.74
C ASP A 775 7.52 2.80 20.57
N ALA A 776 7.58 3.32 19.33
CA ALA A 776 7.16 2.63 18.11
C ALA A 776 8.25 1.70 17.57
N LEU A 777 9.51 1.95 17.91
CA LEU A 777 10.66 1.19 17.43
C LEU A 777 10.57 -0.27 17.90
N GLN A 778 11.00 -1.19 17.05
CA GLN A 778 10.88 -2.63 17.27
C GLN A 778 12.28 -3.29 17.21
N ALA A 779 12.82 -3.41 16.01
CA ALA A 779 14.06 -4.13 15.78
C ALA A 779 14.82 -3.60 14.56
N THR A 780 16.14 -3.51 14.71
CA THR A 780 17.09 -3.26 13.62
C THR A 780 17.24 -4.49 12.70
N PHE A 781 17.64 -4.24 11.46
CA PHE A 781 17.88 -5.26 10.43
C PHE A 781 19.18 -5.03 9.65
N ASP A 782 19.59 -6.04 8.88
CA ASP A 782 20.75 -5.91 7.99
C ASP A 782 20.39 -5.11 6.72
N VAL A 783 21.13 -4.01 6.53
CA VAL A 783 21.03 -3.10 5.38
C VAL A 783 22.10 -3.35 4.30
N SER A 784 22.96 -4.37 4.47
CA SER A 784 24.01 -4.71 3.51
C SER A 784 23.44 -5.05 2.12
N ASN A 785 22.23 -5.63 2.10
CA ASN A 785 21.42 -5.91 0.92
C ASN A 785 20.68 -4.69 0.38
N TYR A 786 21.18 -3.45 0.56
CA TYR A 786 20.68 -2.25 -0.13
C TYR A 786 21.84 -1.54 -0.84
N PRO A 787 21.58 -0.71 -1.89
CA PRO A 787 22.64 -0.02 -2.63
C PRO A 787 23.48 0.83 -1.68
N SER A 788 24.81 0.75 -1.81
CA SER A 788 25.72 1.40 -0.86
C SER A 788 25.49 2.91 -0.79
N GLU A 789 25.11 3.55 -1.89
CA GLU A 789 24.75 4.97 -1.94
C GLU A 789 23.45 5.34 -1.22
N ALA A 790 22.57 4.36 -0.96
CA ALA A 790 21.24 4.56 -0.39
C ALA A 790 21.11 4.06 1.06
N ARG A 791 22.07 3.29 1.58
CA ARG A 791 22.03 2.73 2.95
C ARG A 791 21.80 3.79 4.04
N ARG A 792 22.32 5.01 3.87
CA ARG A 792 22.12 6.12 4.83
C ARG A 792 20.68 6.68 4.83
N ASN A 793 19.90 6.41 3.79
CA ASN A 793 18.52 6.83 3.71
C ASN A 793 17.62 6.03 4.67
N ILE A 794 18.01 4.79 4.96
CA ILE A 794 17.23 3.83 5.75
C ILE A 794 17.28 4.21 7.23
N VAL A 795 16.12 4.46 7.81
CA VAL A 795 15.94 4.35 9.27
C VAL A 795 15.93 2.86 9.60
N ASN A 796 16.98 2.38 10.27
CA ASN A 796 17.21 0.95 10.49
C ASN A 796 16.35 0.40 11.63
N ASP A 797 15.03 0.40 11.46
CA ASP A 797 14.09 -0.19 12.41
C ASP A 797 12.81 -0.68 11.70
N THR A 798 12.28 -1.81 12.14
CA THR A 798 11.07 -2.44 11.59
C THR A 798 9.75 -1.83 12.03
N GLY A 799 9.78 -1.02 13.10
CA GLY A 799 8.64 -0.23 13.52
C GLY A 799 8.35 0.93 12.57
N VAL A 800 9.26 1.29 11.66
CA VAL A 800 9.04 2.43 10.76
C VAL A 800 7.83 2.15 9.86
N GLY A 801 6.87 3.07 9.91
CA GLY A 801 5.68 3.03 9.08
C GLY A 801 4.50 2.23 9.64
N ILE A 802 4.64 1.39 10.68
CA ILE A 802 3.49 0.69 11.30
C ILE A 802 2.40 1.69 11.75
N PRO A 803 1.12 1.29 11.94
CA PRO A 803 0.03 2.20 12.28
C PRO A 803 0.33 3.20 13.40
N GLY A 804 0.99 2.75 14.48
CA GLY A 804 1.39 3.65 15.55
C GLY A 804 2.72 4.36 15.33
N TYR A 805 3.52 4.11 14.29
CA TYR A 805 4.64 5.00 14.00
C TYR A 805 4.10 6.31 13.44
N LEU A 806 4.25 7.44 14.15
CA LEU A 806 3.78 8.74 13.68
C LEU A 806 4.58 9.15 12.44
N THR A 807 3.88 9.32 11.33
CA THR A 807 4.44 9.77 10.07
C THR A 807 4.02 11.20 9.75
N GLN A 808 4.77 11.84 8.87
CA GLN A 808 4.37 13.13 8.30
C GLN A 808 2.99 13.07 7.63
N SER A 809 2.66 11.98 6.95
CA SER A 809 1.33 11.84 6.32
C SER A 809 0.20 11.78 7.35
N ASP A 810 0.43 11.22 8.53
CA ASP A 810 -0.54 11.21 9.64
C ASP A 810 -0.84 12.63 10.14
N VAL A 811 0.19 13.49 10.25
CA VAL A 811 0.01 14.90 10.58
C VAL A 811 -0.73 15.62 9.45
N LEU A 812 -0.28 15.44 8.20
CA LEU A 812 -0.88 16.05 7.00
C LEU A 812 -2.34 15.64 6.81
N GLN A 813 -2.75 14.43 7.22
CA GLN A 813 -4.13 13.99 7.16
C GLN A 813 -5.09 15.02 7.78
N SER A 814 -4.71 15.57 8.93
CA SER A 814 -5.51 16.56 9.67
C SER A 814 -5.37 17.99 9.14
N ILE A 815 -4.18 18.40 8.70
CA ILE A 815 -3.88 19.81 8.39
C ILE A 815 -3.95 20.16 6.90
N ALA A 816 -3.79 19.17 6.00
CA ALA A 816 -3.76 19.34 4.55
C ALA A 816 -4.92 20.18 3.98
N PRO A 817 -6.17 20.07 4.47
CA PRO A 817 -7.29 20.81 3.88
C PRO A 817 -7.21 22.33 4.06
N VAL A 818 -6.35 22.84 4.95
CA VAL A 818 -6.29 24.27 5.31
C VAL A 818 -4.89 24.89 5.24
N ILE A 819 -3.86 24.12 4.93
CA ILE A 819 -2.50 24.67 4.76
C ILE A 819 -2.30 25.33 3.39
N THR A 820 -1.52 26.41 3.38
CA THR A 820 -1.13 27.15 2.19
C THR A 820 0.33 27.61 2.29
N PRO A 821 1.10 27.67 1.18
CA PRO A 821 2.45 28.24 1.18
C PRO A 821 2.42 29.78 1.20
N ARG A 822 1.27 30.41 0.94
CA ARG A 822 1.10 31.87 0.90
C ARG A 822 -0.13 32.30 1.67
N SER A 823 -0.03 33.39 2.42
CA SER A 823 -1.20 34.02 3.04
C SER A 823 -2.01 34.77 1.99
N ASP A 824 -3.34 34.77 2.11
CA ASP A 824 -4.24 35.63 1.32
C ASP A 824 -4.96 36.67 2.18
N THR A 825 -4.79 36.61 3.50
CA THR A 825 -5.25 37.63 4.45
C THR A 825 -4.05 38.24 5.15
N PHE A 826 -4.00 39.56 5.22
CA PHE A 826 -2.87 40.33 5.71
C PHE A 826 -3.32 41.39 6.70
N ILE A 827 -2.55 41.58 7.76
CA ILE A 827 -2.65 42.76 8.61
C ILE A 827 -1.56 43.74 8.14
N VAL A 828 -1.95 44.92 7.69
CA VAL A 828 -1.05 45.98 7.24
C VAL A 828 -1.12 47.11 8.26
N ARG A 829 -0.02 47.34 8.98
CA ARG A 829 0.12 48.46 9.91
C ARG A 829 0.92 49.60 9.27
N GLY A 830 0.43 50.82 9.42
CA GLY A 830 1.02 52.03 8.86
C GLY A 830 1.24 53.10 9.93
N TYR A 831 2.32 53.87 9.77
CA TYR A 831 2.63 55.06 10.56
C TYR A 831 2.74 56.27 9.66
N GLY A 832 2.05 57.35 10.00
CA GLY A 832 2.14 58.64 9.35
C GLY A 832 2.58 59.73 10.33
N GLU A 833 3.49 60.60 9.90
CA GLU A 833 3.86 61.81 10.63
C GLU A 833 3.83 63.04 9.76
N THR A 834 3.49 64.18 10.36
CA THR A 834 3.63 65.49 9.73
C THR A 834 4.67 66.31 10.48
N LYS A 835 5.49 67.06 9.73
CA LYS A 835 6.58 67.89 10.26
C LYS A 835 6.33 69.35 9.95
N ASN A 836 6.68 70.23 10.87
CA ASN A 836 6.71 71.67 10.61
C ASN A 836 7.92 72.06 9.73
N SER A 837 8.03 73.35 9.37
CA SER A 837 9.12 73.89 8.56
C SER A 837 10.52 73.75 9.16
N SER A 838 10.64 73.48 10.48
CA SER A 838 11.90 73.17 11.16
C SER A 838 12.19 71.67 11.26
N GLY A 839 11.37 70.81 10.65
CA GLY A 839 11.53 69.35 10.70
C GLY A 839 11.01 68.68 11.98
N LYS A 840 10.36 69.43 12.89
CA LYS A 840 9.78 68.89 14.12
C LYS A 840 8.45 68.21 13.82
N VAL A 841 8.27 66.97 14.27
CA VAL A 841 7.01 66.23 14.18
C VAL A 841 5.93 66.95 15.00
N THR A 842 4.78 67.23 14.38
CA THR A 842 3.65 67.95 15.01
C THR A 842 2.38 67.11 15.12
N ALA A 843 2.25 66.03 14.35
CA ALA A 843 1.20 65.03 14.53
C ALA A 843 1.70 63.67 14.04
N GLN A 844 1.15 62.62 14.65
CA GLN A 844 1.43 61.23 14.34
C GLN A 844 0.11 60.47 14.30
N ALA A 845 0.00 59.48 13.42
CA ALA A 845 -1.13 58.58 13.34
C ALA A 845 -0.64 57.17 13.04
N TRP A 846 -1.33 56.18 13.60
CA TRP A 846 -1.06 54.77 13.36
C TRP A 846 -2.35 54.09 12.93
N CYS A 847 -2.31 53.29 11.88
CA CYS A 847 -3.46 52.56 11.40
C CYS A 847 -3.15 51.10 11.17
N GLU A 848 -4.18 50.28 11.23
CA GLU A 848 -4.16 48.87 10.89
C GLU A 848 -5.28 48.59 9.90
N ALA A 849 -4.95 47.90 8.82
CA ALA A 849 -5.91 47.42 7.83
C ALA A 849 -5.83 45.90 7.72
N VAL A 850 -6.96 45.21 7.77
CA VAL A 850 -7.05 43.82 7.35
C VAL A 850 -7.38 43.80 5.86
N VAL A 851 -6.46 43.28 5.06
CA VAL A 851 -6.60 43.20 3.61
C VAL A 851 -6.69 41.75 3.20
N GLN A 852 -7.69 41.41 2.39
CA GLN A 852 -7.94 40.05 1.92
C GLN A 852 -7.91 39.99 0.40
N ARG A 853 -7.16 39.04 -0.14
CA ARG A 853 -7.20 38.66 -1.54
C ARG A 853 -8.40 37.75 -1.78
N ILE A 854 -9.15 38.00 -2.85
CA ILE A 854 -10.35 37.23 -3.19
C ILE A 854 -10.16 36.45 -4.49
N PRO A 855 -11.05 35.49 -4.83
CA PRO A 855 -10.95 34.75 -6.08
C PRO A 855 -10.97 35.64 -7.32
N ASP A 856 -11.76 36.72 -7.35
CA ASP A 856 -11.88 37.52 -8.58
C ASP A 856 -10.58 38.20 -9.00
N PHE A 857 -10.41 38.33 -10.33
CA PHE A 857 -9.40 39.20 -10.90
C PHE A 857 -9.70 40.68 -10.68
N VAL A 858 -8.69 41.55 -10.83
CA VAL A 858 -8.88 43.02 -10.77
C VAL A 858 -9.81 43.50 -11.89
N ASP A 859 -9.63 42.99 -13.11
CA ASP A 859 -10.56 43.17 -14.21
C ASP A 859 -11.50 41.94 -14.30
N PRO A 860 -12.80 42.09 -14.00
CA PRO A 860 -13.76 40.99 -13.96
C PRO A 860 -14.11 40.44 -15.34
N ALA A 861 -13.65 41.04 -16.45
CA ALA A 861 -13.85 40.51 -17.79
C ALA A 861 -13.12 39.16 -18.01
N THR A 862 -12.12 38.84 -17.19
CA THR A 862 -11.48 37.51 -17.19
C THR A 862 -12.14 36.62 -16.12
N PRO A 863 -12.67 35.43 -16.46
CA PRO A 863 -13.20 34.49 -15.47
C PRO A 863 -12.15 34.11 -14.42
N ALA A 864 -12.56 34.03 -13.15
CA ALA A 864 -11.66 33.85 -12.00
C ALA A 864 -10.84 32.54 -12.03
N GLU A 865 -11.36 31.49 -12.67
CA GLU A 865 -10.69 30.20 -12.87
C GLU A 865 -9.59 30.22 -13.95
N SER A 866 -9.52 31.29 -14.75
CA SER A 866 -8.55 31.38 -15.85
C SER A 866 -7.11 31.40 -15.34
N ALA A 867 -6.20 30.76 -16.07
CA ALA A 867 -4.78 30.86 -15.79
C ALA A 867 -4.30 32.31 -15.98
N LEU A 868 -3.42 32.79 -15.10
CA LEU A 868 -2.91 34.16 -15.15
C LEU A 868 -2.24 34.48 -16.48
N ALA A 869 -1.51 33.51 -17.05
CA ALA A 869 -0.81 33.65 -18.33
C ALA A 869 -1.77 33.84 -19.53
N SER A 870 -3.03 33.40 -19.42
CA SER A 870 -4.07 33.59 -20.44
C SER A 870 -4.98 34.79 -20.18
N ALA A 871 -4.79 35.51 -19.08
CA ALA A 871 -5.62 36.65 -18.71
C ALA A 871 -5.30 37.89 -19.57
N ASN A 872 -6.14 38.92 -19.51
CA ASN A 872 -5.84 40.21 -20.17
C ASN A 872 -4.63 40.93 -19.51
N ILE A 873 -4.09 41.96 -20.17
CA ILE A 873 -2.87 42.65 -19.70
C ILE A 873 -3.01 43.25 -18.30
N THR A 874 -4.20 43.76 -17.95
CA THR A 874 -4.50 44.30 -16.62
C THR A 874 -4.33 43.21 -15.57
N ASN A 875 -4.93 42.05 -15.79
CA ASN A 875 -4.87 40.93 -14.87
C ASN A 875 -3.50 40.26 -14.84
N GLN A 876 -2.78 40.17 -15.96
CA GLN A 876 -1.38 39.73 -15.97
C GLN A 876 -0.48 40.63 -15.12
N THR A 877 -0.79 41.93 -15.06
CA THR A 877 -0.02 42.92 -14.30
C THR A 877 -0.37 42.93 -12.81
N PHE A 878 -1.67 42.97 -12.48
CA PHE A 878 -2.14 43.19 -11.11
C PHE A 878 -2.71 41.95 -10.42
N GLY A 879 -3.04 40.90 -11.16
CA GLY A 879 -3.54 39.64 -10.63
C GLY A 879 -4.93 39.74 -10.01
N ARG A 880 -5.12 39.03 -8.89
CA ARG A 880 -6.41 38.95 -8.17
C ARG A 880 -6.64 40.19 -7.32
N ARG A 881 -7.91 40.55 -7.18
CA ARG A 881 -8.36 41.71 -6.41
C ARG A 881 -8.09 41.51 -4.91
N PHE A 882 -7.74 42.60 -4.25
CA PHE A 882 -7.69 42.70 -2.79
C PHE A 882 -8.81 43.61 -2.30
N GLN A 883 -9.38 43.29 -1.15
CA GLN A 883 -10.40 44.06 -0.46
C GLN A 883 -9.90 44.46 0.93
N ILE A 884 -10.17 45.70 1.33
CA ILE A 884 -9.98 46.13 2.72
C ILE A 884 -11.21 45.65 3.49
N ILE A 885 -11.00 44.72 4.41
CA ILE A 885 -12.06 44.12 5.24
C ILE A 885 -12.35 45.00 6.44
N THR A 886 -11.30 45.45 7.12
CA THR A 886 -11.38 46.42 8.22
C THR A 886 -10.25 47.43 8.12
N PHE A 887 -10.50 48.63 8.65
CA PHE A 887 -9.51 49.69 8.82
C PHE A 887 -9.77 50.37 10.16
N GLN A 888 -8.74 50.50 10.99
CA GLN A 888 -8.84 51.13 12.31
C GLN A 888 -7.59 51.94 12.64
N GLU A 889 -7.76 52.97 13.47
CA GLU A 889 -6.63 53.66 14.12
C GLU A 889 -6.17 52.83 15.31
N VAL A 890 -4.85 52.68 15.47
CA VAL A 890 -4.24 51.87 16.54
C VAL A 890 -3.30 52.71 17.38
N SER A 891 -2.96 52.21 18.56
CA SER A 891 -2.01 52.89 19.46
C SER A 891 -0.56 52.71 19.00
N PRO A 892 0.37 53.60 19.39
CA PRO A 892 1.80 53.42 19.09
C PRO A 892 2.38 52.13 19.66
N SER A 893 1.78 51.58 20.73
CA SER A 893 2.21 50.33 21.37
C SER A 893 1.82 49.06 20.62
N GLU A 894 1.02 49.16 19.56
CA GLU A 894 0.57 48.03 18.74
C GLU A 894 1.39 47.87 17.45
N LEU A 895 2.40 48.73 17.23
CA LEU A 895 3.44 48.59 16.22
C LEU A 895 4.77 48.21 16.88
#